data_AF-A0A8H8P7E0-F1
#
_entry.id   AF-A0A8H8P7E0-F1
#
_cell.length_a   1.000
_cell.length_b   1.000
_cell.length_c   1.000
_cell.angle_alpha   90.00
_cell.angle_beta   90.00
_cell.angle_gamma   90.00
#
_symmetry.space_group_name_H-M   'P 1'
#
loop_
_entity.id
_entity.type
_entity.pdbx_description
1 polymer ?
#
loop_
_entity_poly.entity_id
_entity_poly.type
_entity_poly.pdbx_seq_one_letter_code
_entity_poly.pdbx_strand_id
1 'polypeptide(L)'
;MSSVHPRWGRPLDDYVGSYDLAAAKKRIDITSTMKAEAEESISQVVRLAGPSQYPDPEGTKVVTLQVLESILNLSMCPQTYHYFADPPLISGCLKLMGTVEADDRMSPFSYEYGYLCFKIIVLAIGTNILLRTENLDMTIANMESDTNTELILILSGHVSRAIKSEIEIGNAGQPCSWVLGWVRVQDRRRLQLTPLMLRSDILLLLDMLWDDRHFFLKTYMMTHSPGLSGVMFVLWRYLYSNSIFVESLPSENLAIPFCEILWRYFLVATTDQLESLVYINNDVQLSSKADQWTDSSKHVTLDDLRIVLQAYTGRMSLVDSPTYLSLEINAILVLLNFVTQIMQPRVEFLLPPLIGNTLDRIWEIINNKKEDDQETIIGIGRVFRLIGRLIRFLNHTYYASRYAVLDLVETLAGRDLPDMVARAMIVLEPYSTKASESYKQCMEFLENTTELFLQPEAVVPKSLLKKPFLPYAFHWIKTDQHFKMLGTSLSDAISPYAGYYQACRRVWHQVSQSLAMDLYVAQIRASGAGYEVKIRLSDKEETFYLQQWIIPKGGNIEDRHLDVKASASDPWYLRYLIPLSSYRLRFSFFEQYFKDETKYPGFQTTPLFQWPTGKMLTPEEFLATDLGKALQTNDIDVYRNKWIECFRQSIQLTNEH
;
A
#
# COMPACT_ATOMS: atom_id res chain seq x y z
N MET A 1 6.68 36.02 12.89
CA MET A 1 6.30 36.46 11.54
C MET A 1 7.58 36.67 10.78
N SER A 2 7.93 35.74 9.89
CA SER A 2 9.06 35.92 8.99
C SER A 2 8.70 37.01 7.98
N SER A 3 9.62 37.91 7.66
CA SER A 3 9.35 39.02 6.73
C SER A 3 9.35 38.52 5.29
N VAL A 4 8.36 38.94 4.48
CA VAL A 4 8.32 38.68 3.03
C VAL A 4 9.60 39.17 2.37
N HIS A 5 10.29 38.29 1.62
CA HIS A 5 11.51 38.66 0.92
C HIS A 5 11.16 39.53 -0.31
N PRO A 6 11.81 40.69 -0.51
CA PRO A 6 11.41 41.64 -1.55
C PRO A 6 11.50 41.08 -2.97
N ARG A 7 12.36 40.07 -3.20
CA ARG A 7 12.52 39.41 -4.50
C ARG A 7 11.80 38.08 -4.60
N TRP A 8 11.91 37.26 -3.55
CA TRP A 8 11.50 35.85 -3.60
C TRP A 8 10.11 35.60 -3.00
N GLY A 9 9.52 36.63 -2.40
CA GLY A 9 8.17 36.58 -1.87
C GLY A 9 8.08 35.93 -0.50
N ARG A 10 6.98 35.23 -0.30
CA ARG A 10 6.64 34.63 0.99
C ARG A 10 7.55 33.43 1.30
N PRO A 11 7.94 33.23 2.55
CA PRO A 11 8.64 32.01 2.97
C PRO A 11 7.68 30.80 2.98
N LEU A 12 8.23 29.60 3.01
CA LEU A 12 7.49 28.32 2.95
C LEU A 12 6.25 28.27 3.83
N ASP A 13 6.41 28.54 5.12
CA ASP A 13 5.31 28.42 6.09
C ASP A 13 4.15 29.39 5.79
N ASP A 14 4.38 30.45 5.02
CA ASP A 14 3.38 31.47 4.67
C ASP A 14 2.75 31.26 3.28
N TYR A 15 3.45 30.63 2.32
CA TYR A 15 2.91 30.44 0.96
C TYR A 15 2.12 29.15 0.78
N VAL A 16 2.43 28.09 1.54
CA VAL A 16 1.83 26.75 1.31
C VAL A 16 0.30 26.75 1.34
N GLY A 17 -0.31 27.57 2.20
CA GLY A 17 -1.76 27.72 2.29
C GLY A 17 -2.43 28.32 1.05
N SER A 18 -1.66 28.95 0.14
CA SER A 18 -2.18 29.45 -1.15
C SER A 18 -2.22 28.39 -2.25
N TYR A 19 -1.69 27.20 -2.00
CA TYR A 19 -1.59 26.11 -2.96
C TYR A 19 -2.26 24.83 -2.46
N ASP A 20 -3.37 24.99 -1.74
CA ASP A 20 -4.19 23.89 -1.25
C ASP A 20 -5.07 23.27 -2.35
N LEU A 21 -5.91 22.31 -1.96
CA LEU A 21 -6.85 21.65 -2.87
C LEU A 21 -7.84 22.63 -3.53
N ALA A 22 -8.28 23.66 -2.81
CA ALA A 22 -9.21 24.65 -3.34
C ALA A 22 -8.55 25.48 -4.44
N ALA A 23 -7.28 25.87 -4.25
CA ALA A 23 -6.48 26.52 -5.26
C ALA A 23 -6.27 25.62 -6.49
N ALA A 24 -6.05 24.32 -6.31
CA ALA A 24 -5.86 23.37 -7.40
C ALA A 24 -7.15 23.09 -8.22
N LYS A 25 -8.32 23.20 -7.59
CA LYS A 25 -9.64 23.09 -8.26
C LYS A 25 -10.04 24.34 -9.02
N LYS A 26 -9.34 25.46 -8.83
CA LYS A 26 -9.67 26.72 -9.48
C LYS A 26 -9.51 26.60 -11.00
N ARG A 27 -10.57 26.96 -11.71
CA ARG A 27 -10.59 27.13 -13.17
C ARG A 27 -10.90 28.58 -13.48
N ILE A 28 -10.23 29.15 -14.48
CA ILE A 28 -10.42 30.54 -14.88
C ILE A 28 -10.62 30.64 -16.40
N ASP A 29 -11.52 31.52 -16.80
CA ASP A 29 -11.65 31.89 -18.21
C ASP A 29 -10.50 32.83 -18.57
N ILE A 30 -9.62 32.37 -19.45
CA ILE A 30 -8.48 33.18 -19.90
C ILE A 30 -8.94 34.17 -20.96
N THR A 31 -8.91 35.46 -20.60
CA THR A 31 -9.16 36.55 -21.54
C THR A 31 -7.99 36.69 -22.54
N SER A 32 -8.25 37.32 -23.69
CA SER A 32 -7.21 37.60 -24.69
C SER A 32 -6.05 38.45 -24.12
N THR A 33 -6.34 39.35 -23.17
CA THR A 33 -5.34 40.18 -22.50
C THR A 33 -4.47 39.35 -21.55
N MET A 34 -5.08 38.49 -20.72
CA MET A 34 -4.33 37.60 -19.83
C MET A 34 -3.44 36.63 -20.62
N LYS A 35 -3.96 36.14 -21.75
CA LYS A 35 -3.21 35.29 -22.66
C LYS A 35 -1.97 36.00 -23.23
N ALA A 36 -2.14 37.22 -23.75
CA ALA A 36 -1.04 38.00 -24.29
C ALA A 36 0.03 38.33 -23.23
N GLU A 37 -0.41 38.67 -22.01
CA GLU A 37 0.48 38.91 -20.86
C GLU A 37 1.28 37.65 -20.49
N ALA A 38 0.63 36.49 -20.48
CA ALA A 38 1.29 35.22 -20.19
C ALA A 38 2.27 34.81 -21.30
N GLU A 39 1.95 35.05 -22.57
CA GLU A 39 2.86 34.82 -23.71
C GLU A 39 4.11 35.72 -23.62
N GLU A 40 3.94 36.99 -23.25
CA GLU A 40 5.06 37.89 -22.97
C GLU A 40 5.89 37.39 -21.79
N SER A 41 5.23 36.95 -20.71
CA SER A 41 5.87 36.40 -19.52
C SER A 41 6.69 35.14 -19.84
N ILE A 42 6.14 34.21 -20.62
CA ILE A 42 6.87 33.03 -21.13
C ILE A 42 8.09 33.48 -21.93
N SER A 43 7.93 34.46 -22.82
CA SER A 43 9.03 34.97 -23.65
C SER A 43 10.16 35.56 -22.80
N GLN A 44 9.85 36.24 -21.69
CA GLN A 44 10.86 36.76 -20.76
C GLN A 44 11.65 35.63 -20.10
N VAL A 45 10.97 34.56 -19.65
CA VAL A 45 11.63 33.41 -19.04
C VAL A 45 12.46 32.62 -20.05
N VAL A 46 11.92 32.40 -21.26
CA VAL A 46 12.59 31.66 -22.34
C VAL A 46 13.88 32.36 -22.79
N ARG A 47 13.96 33.69 -22.73
CA ARG A 47 15.21 34.43 -23.04
C ARG A 47 16.37 34.10 -22.09
N LEU A 48 16.08 33.57 -20.90
CA LEU A 48 17.10 33.12 -19.95
C LEU A 48 17.65 31.73 -20.30
N ALA A 49 16.96 30.98 -21.16
CA ALA A 49 17.38 29.66 -21.60
C ALA A 49 18.73 29.71 -22.34
N GLY A 50 19.51 28.63 -22.24
CA GLY A 50 20.79 28.51 -22.94
C GLY A 50 21.82 27.69 -22.16
N PRO A 51 23.00 27.43 -22.73
CA PRO A 51 23.98 26.50 -22.16
C PRO A 51 24.72 27.05 -20.94
N SER A 52 24.66 28.36 -20.68
CA SER A 52 25.25 28.95 -19.47
C SER A 52 24.50 28.48 -18.23
N GLN A 53 25.23 27.88 -17.29
CA GLN A 53 24.71 27.42 -16.00
C GLN A 53 24.23 28.58 -15.14
N TYR A 54 24.89 29.75 -15.24
CA TYR A 54 24.50 30.96 -14.53
C TYR A 54 23.63 31.83 -15.44
N PRO A 55 22.44 32.27 -14.98
CA PRO A 55 21.65 33.22 -15.74
C PRO A 55 22.30 34.61 -15.73
N ASP A 56 22.01 35.39 -16.77
CA ASP A 56 22.37 36.80 -16.82
C ASP A 56 21.72 37.54 -15.62
N PRO A 57 22.50 38.17 -14.72
CA PRO A 57 21.97 38.83 -13.53
C PRO A 57 20.90 39.87 -13.86
N GLU A 58 21.06 40.63 -14.95
CA GLU A 58 20.06 41.63 -15.36
C GLU A 58 18.79 40.97 -15.90
N GLY A 59 18.92 39.93 -16.71
CA GLY A 59 17.78 39.11 -17.14
C GLY A 59 16.98 38.52 -15.98
N THR A 60 17.62 38.07 -14.90
CA THR A 60 16.91 37.51 -13.73
C THR A 60 16.16 38.54 -12.88
N LYS A 61 16.47 39.83 -13.02
CA LYS A 61 15.76 40.90 -12.29
C LYS A 61 14.43 41.26 -12.95
N VAL A 62 14.29 40.97 -14.24
CA VAL A 62 13.07 41.27 -15.03
C VAL A 62 11.94 40.32 -14.65
N VAL A 63 12.26 39.05 -14.36
CA VAL A 63 11.24 38.06 -14.00
C VAL A 63 10.87 38.21 -12.52
N THR A 64 9.67 38.69 -12.26
CA THR A 64 9.10 38.87 -10.92
C THR A 64 8.13 37.73 -10.57
N LEU A 65 7.65 37.69 -9.32
CA LEU A 65 6.57 36.75 -8.93
C LEU A 65 5.34 36.89 -9.82
N GLN A 66 4.94 38.12 -10.15
CA GLN A 66 3.78 38.38 -11.01
C GLN A 66 3.96 37.77 -12.41
N VAL A 67 5.18 37.81 -12.97
CA VAL A 67 5.48 37.16 -14.25
C VAL A 67 5.25 35.65 -14.17
N LEU A 68 5.73 35.00 -13.09
CA LEU A 68 5.54 33.56 -12.88
C LEU A 68 4.07 33.19 -12.63
N GLU A 69 3.35 34.02 -11.87
CA GLU A 69 1.91 33.87 -11.62
C GLU A 69 1.10 33.99 -12.92
N SER A 70 1.43 34.96 -13.79
CA SER A 70 0.78 35.12 -15.10
C SER A 70 0.97 33.88 -15.99
N ILE A 71 2.14 33.23 -15.94
CA ILE A 71 2.37 31.94 -16.63
C ILE A 71 1.51 30.83 -15.98
N LEU A 72 1.53 30.70 -14.66
CA LEU A 72 0.80 29.65 -13.96
C LEU A 72 -0.72 29.76 -14.09
N ASN A 73 -1.26 30.96 -14.26
CA ASN A 73 -2.68 31.17 -14.55
C ASN A 73 -3.12 30.41 -15.82
N LEU A 74 -2.24 30.20 -16.81
CA LEU A 74 -2.54 29.37 -17.98
C LEU A 74 -2.82 27.90 -17.61
N SER A 75 -2.33 27.39 -16.48
CA SER A 75 -2.63 26.01 -16.06
C SER A 75 -4.05 25.84 -15.51
N MET A 76 -4.76 26.93 -15.26
CA MET A 76 -6.15 26.92 -14.78
C MET A 76 -7.19 26.84 -15.90
N CYS A 77 -6.74 26.68 -17.16
CA CYS A 77 -7.58 26.60 -18.34
C CYS A 77 -7.09 25.48 -19.27
N PRO A 78 -7.94 24.51 -19.66
CA PRO A 78 -7.53 23.37 -20.48
C PRO A 78 -6.87 23.77 -21.81
N GLN A 79 -7.43 24.75 -22.52
CA GLN A 79 -7.02 25.10 -23.88
C GLN A 79 -5.64 25.77 -23.94
N THR A 80 -5.10 26.20 -22.80
CA THR A 80 -3.82 26.89 -22.71
C THR A 80 -2.66 25.97 -22.36
N TYR A 81 -2.87 24.66 -22.23
CA TYR A 81 -1.78 23.74 -21.91
C TYR A 81 -0.68 23.69 -22.98
N HIS A 82 -0.99 23.95 -24.26
CA HIS A 82 0.01 24.02 -25.33
C HIS A 82 1.12 25.05 -25.08
N TYR A 83 0.86 26.10 -24.28
CA TYR A 83 1.87 27.11 -23.93
C TYR A 83 3.02 26.57 -23.09
N PHE A 84 2.81 25.46 -22.38
CA PHE A 84 3.85 24.79 -21.60
C PHE A 84 4.70 23.85 -22.44
N ALA A 85 4.37 23.64 -23.72
CA ALA A 85 5.06 22.71 -24.60
C ALA A 85 6.36 23.26 -25.23
N ASP A 86 6.97 24.30 -24.63
CA ASP A 86 8.20 24.92 -25.10
C ASP A 86 9.40 24.54 -24.22
N PRO A 87 10.32 23.63 -24.65
CA PRO A 87 11.43 23.15 -23.83
C PRO A 87 12.33 24.24 -23.21
N PRO A 88 12.69 25.35 -23.89
CA PRO A 88 13.39 26.48 -23.31
C PRO A 88 12.75 27.07 -22.04
N LEU A 89 11.42 26.98 -21.87
CA LEU A 89 10.73 27.42 -20.65
C LEU A 89 11.25 26.67 -19.42
N ILE A 90 11.54 25.38 -19.56
CA ILE A 90 12.10 24.54 -18.50
C ILE A 90 13.48 25.07 -18.07
N SER A 91 14.37 25.31 -19.04
CA SER A 91 15.72 25.83 -18.79
C SER A 91 15.70 27.22 -18.14
N GLY A 92 14.84 28.12 -18.64
CA GLY A 92 14.66 29.45 -18.06
C GLY A 92 14.18 29.41 -16.61
N CYS A 93 13.14 28.63 -16.32
CA CYS A 93 12.63 28.45 -14.96
C CYS A 93 13.67 27.82 -14.04
N LEU A 94 14.45 26.86 -14.53
CA LEU A 94 15.47 26.19 -13.73
C LEU A 94 16.56 27.18 -13.26
N LYS A 95 17.00 28.07 -14.15
CA LYS A 95 17.99 29.08 -13.79
C LYS A 95 17.44 30.09 -12.79
N LEU A 96 16.18 30.50 -12.96
CA LEU A 96 15.50 31.36 -12.00
C LEU A 96 15.36 30.70 -10.63
N MET A 97 15.01 29.42 -10.61
CA MET A 97 14.93 28.60 -9.40
C MET A 97 16.29 28.58 -8.67
N GLY A 98 17.39 28.44 -9.41
CA GLY A 98 18.75 28.49 -8.85
C GLY A 98 19.19 29.85 -8.28
N THR A 99 18.41 30.92 -8.46
CA THR A 99 18.69 32.23 -7.84
C THR A 99 18.13 32.38 -6.43
N VAL A 100 17.38 31.39 -5.93
CA VAL A 100 16.78 31.44 -4.60
C VAL A 100 17.73 30.80 -3.60
N GLU A 101 18.20 31.60 -2.66
CA GLU A 101 19.21 31.18 -1.68
C GLU A 101 18.72 31.41 -0.24
N ALA A 102 19.07 30.51 0.65
CA ALA A 102 18.90 30.65 2.09
C ALA A 102 20.20 30.21 2.76
N ASP A 103 20.74 31.02 3.68
CA ASP A 103 21.99 30.75 4.39
C ASP A 103 23.16 30.36 3.44
N ASP A 104 23.35 31.14 2.38
CA ASP A 104 24.38 30.94 1.33
C ASP A 104 24.29 29.59 0.59
N ARG A 105 23.11 28.98 0.55
CA ARG A 105 22.83 27.74 -0.18
C ARG A 105 21.59 27.87 -1.05
N MET A 106 21.60 27.22 -2.21
CA MET A 106 20.41 27.11 -3.05
C MET A 106 19.28 26.44 -2.27
N SER A 107 18.15 27.12 -2.12
CA SER A 107 16.98 26.61 -1.41
C SER A 107 15.69 27.08 -2.08
N PRO A 108 15.40 26.54 -3.29
CA PRO A 108 14.26 26.97 -4.08
C PRO A 108 12.90 26.81 -3.40
N PHE A 109 12.75 25.87 -2.47
CA PHE A 109 11.51 25.65 -1.73
C PHE A 109 11.42 26.45 -0.44
N SER A 110 12.45 27.19 -0.05
CA SER A 110 12.35 28.12 1.09
C SER A 110 11.42 29.31 0.81
N TYR A 111 11.25 29.68 -0.47
CA TYR A 111 10.46 30.83 -0.88
C TYR A 111 9.56 30.52 -2.07
N GLU A 112 8.44 31.24 -2.12
CA GLU A 112 7.40 31.06 -3.13
C GLU A 112 7.92 31.13 -4.57
N TYR A 113 8.85 32.05 -4.84
CA TYR A 113 9.42 32.23 -6.18
C TYR A 113 10.02 30.95 -6.76
N GLY A 114 10.85 30.23 -6.00
CA GLY A 114 11.48 29.00 -6.48
C GLY A 114 10.48 27.86 -6.63
N TYR A 115 9.49 27.78 -5.73
CA TYR A 115 8.37 26.84 -5.86
C TYR A 115 7.54 27.09 -7.13
N LEU A 116 7.25 28.34 -7.49
CA LEU A 116 6.52 28.66 -8.72
C LEU A 116 7.33 28.29 -9.96
N CYS A 117 8.64 28.59 -9.99
CA CYS A 117 9.52 28.13 -11.06
C CYS A 117 9.47 26.61 -11.20
N PHE A 118 9.55 25.87 -10.09
CA PHE A 118 9.47 24.41 -10.10
C PHE A 118 8.12 23.93 -10.62
N LYS A 119 7.01 24.52 -10.20
CA LYS A 119 5.67 24.15 -10.67
C LYS A 119 5.50 24.33 -12.19
N ILE A 120 6.07 25.41 -12.76
CA ILE A 120 6.10 25.63 -14.21
C ILE A 120 6.94 24.56 -14.90
N ILE A 121 8.10 24.18 -14.34
CA ILE A 121 8.94 23.08 -14.85
C ILE A 121 8.14 21.77 -14.91
N VAL A 122 7.40 21.42 -13.85
CA VAL A 122 6.57 20.21 -13.80
C VAL A 122 5.52 20.20 -14.92
N LEU A 123 4.80 21.31 -15.07
CA LEU A 123 3.79 21.49 -16.13
C LEU A 123 4.41 21.38 -17.51
N ALA A 124 5.55 22.02 -17.74
CA ALA A 124 6.25 22.02 -19.02
C ALA A 124 6.79 20.65 -19.39
N ILE A 125 7.39 19.92 -18.44
CA ILE A 125 7.87 18.54 -18.65
C ILE A 125 6.68 17.63 -18.97
N GLY A 126 5.61 17.66 -18.17
CA GLY A 126 4.42 16.84 -18.38
C GLY A 126 3.77 17.09 -19.75
N THR A 127 3.56 18.36 -20.09
CA THR A 127 2.98 18.76 -21.39
C THR A 127 3.85 18.32 -22.56
N ASN A 128 5.18 18.47 -22.46
CA ASN A 128 6.09 18.02 -23.50
C ASN A 128 6.06 16.48 -23.68
N ILE A 129 5.99 15.70 -22.59
CA ILE A 129 5.85 14.24 -22.66
C ILE A 129 4.55 13.87 -23.39
N LEU A 130 3.43 14.53 -23.06
CA LEU A 130 2.15 14.27 -23.71
C LEU A 130 2.14 14.69 -25.18
N LEU A 131 2.73 15.83 -25.53
CA LEU A 131 2.86 16.25 -26.92
C LEU A 131 3.66 15.21 -27.73
N ARG A 132 4.75 14.71 -27.15
CA ARG A 132 5.65 13.73 -27.78
C ARG A 132 5.06 12.35 -27.94
N THR A 133 4.14 11.98 -27.06
CA THR A 133 3.42 10.70 -27.12
C THR A 133 2.05 10.84 -27.80
N GLU A 134 1.78 11.98 -28.45
CA GLU A 134 0.52 12.26 -29.16
C GLU A 134 -0.73 12.17 -28.26
N ASN A 135 -0.56 12.41 -26.96
CA ASN A 135 -1.62 12.32 -25.95
C ASN A 135 -2.11 13.68 -25.44
N LEU A 136 -1.48 14.80 -25.84
CA LEU A 136 -1.82 16.12 -25.31
C LEU A 136 -3.25 16.54 -25.65
N ASP A 137 -3.67 16.43 -26.92
CA ASP A 137 -5.00 16.86 -27.36
C ASP A 137 -6.11 16.06 -26.65
N MET A 138 -5.92 14.75 -26.52
CA MET A 138 -6.82 13.88 -25.75
C MET A 138 -6.86 14.26 -24.26
N THR A 139 -5.72 14.65 -23.69
CA THR A 139 -5.65 15.11 -22.30
C THR A 139 -6.43 16.41 -22.11
N ILE A 140 -6.29 17.36 -23.04
CA ILE A 140 -7.04 18.63 -23.02
C ILE A 140 -8.54 18.37 -23.16
N ALA A 141 -8.97 17.50 -24.08
CA ALA A 141 -10.38 17.13 -24.21
C ALA A 141 -10.94 16.48 -22.93
N ASN A 142 -10.15 15.68 -22.23
CA ASN A 142 -10.53 15.11 -20.93
C ASN A 142 -10.61 16.19 -19.84
N MET A 143 -9.70 17.16 -19.84
CA MET A 143 -9.76 18.31 -18.94
C MET A 143 -10.98 19.19 -19.15
N GLU A 144 -11.44 19.34 -20.39
CA GLU A 144 -12.65 20.09 -20.74
C GLU A 144 -13.92 19.34 -20.31
N SER A 145 -13.96 18.02 -20.51
CA SER A 145 -15.12 17.19 -20.22
C SER A 145 -15.28 16.87 -18.72
N ASP A 146 -14.17 16.62 -18.00
CA ASP A 146 -14.19 16.43 -16.56
C ASP A 146 -13.97 17.76 -15.83
N THR A 147 -15.06 18.35 -15.36
CA THR A 147 -15.07 19.61 -14.61
C THR A 147 -14.91 19.43 -13.10
N ASN A 148 -15.01 18.21 -12.60
CA ASN A 148 -15.00 17.91 -11.16
C ASN A 148 -13.58 17.61 -10.64
N THR A 149 -12.70 17.14 -11.52
CA THR A 149 -11.31 16.80 -11.17
C THR A 149 -10.38 18.00 -11.40
N GLU A 150 -9.32 18.10 -10.59
CA GLU A 150 -8.28 19.12 -10.75
C GLU A 150 -7.54 18.91 -12.08
N LEU A 151 -7.31 20.00 -12.84
CA LEU A 151 -6.62 19.94 -14.12
C LEU A 151 -5.22 19.32 -14.01
N ILE A 152 -4.50 19.67 -12.93
CA ILE A 152 -3.16 19.13 -12.66
C ILE A 152 -3.20 17.62 -12.37
N LEU A 153 -4.27 17.10 -11.77
CA LEU A 153 -4.42 15.66 -11.51
C LEU A 153 -4.73 14.91 -12.80
N ILE A 154 -5.58 15.47 -13.68
CA ILE A 154 -5.83 14.92 -15.02
C ILE A 154 -4.52 14.88 -15.82
N LEU A 155 -3.76 15.97 -15.84
CA LEU A 155 -2.45 16.02 -16.50
C LEU A 155 -1.53 14.92 -15.97
N SER A 156 -1.38 14.87 -14.64
CA SER A 156 -0.50 13.94 -13.94
C SER A 156 -0.82 12.47 -14.27
N GLY A 157 -2.11 12.09 -14.24
CA GLY A 157 -2.55 10.75 -14.58
C GLY A 157 -2.35 10.39 -16.06
N HIS A 158 -2.47 11.36 -16.97
CA HIS A 158 -2.15 11.15 -18.38
C HIS A 158 -0.64 11.01 -18.62
N VAL A 159 0.19 11.83 -17.96
CA VAL A 159 1.66 11.74 -18.03
C VAL A 159 2.15 10.40 -17.51
N SER A 160 1.66 9.98 -16.34
CA SER A 160 1.98 8.69 -15.71
C SER A 160 1.68 7.51 -16.64
N ARG A 161 0.48 7.49 -17.26
CA ARG A 161 0.10 6.45 -18.24
C ARG A 161 0.94 6.47 -19.50
N ALA A 162 1.26 7.65 -20.04
CA ALA A 162 2.12 7.78 -21.22
C ALA A 162 3.52 7.22 -20.94
N ILE A 163 4.11 7.56 -19.79
CA ILE A 163 5.41 7.04 -19.36
C ILE A 163 5.37 5.51 -19.22
N LYS A 164 4.37 4.98 -18.52
CA LYS A 164 4.20 3.53 -18.34
C LYS A 164 4.12 2.81 -19.69
N SER A 165 3.26 3.28 -20.59
CA SER A 165 3.08 2.68 -21.91
C SER A 165 4.39 2.64 -22.70
N GLU A 166 5.18 3.72 -22.66
CA GLU A 166 6.47 3.78 -23.36
C GLU A 166 7.55 2.88 -22.72
N ILE A 167 7.51 2.68 -21.40
CA ILE A 167 8.40 1.72 -20.72
C ILE A 167 8.04 0.28 -21.11
N GLU A 168 6.74 -0.05 -21.15
CA GLU A 168 6.23 -1.38 -21.47
C GLU A 168 6.49 -1.76 -22.93
N ILE A 169 6.18 -0.86 -23.88
CA ILE A 169 6.49 -1.05 -25.32
C ILE A 169 8.00 -1.23 -25.52
N GLY A 170 8.79 -0.55 -24.69
CA GLY A 170 10.23 -0.57 -24.75
C GLY A 170 10.92 -1.83 -24.21
N ASN A 171 10.17 -2.82 -23.72
CA ASN A 171 10.72 -3.99 -23.01
C ASN A 171 11.76 -3.59 -21.94
N ALA A 172 11.49 -2.53 -21.18
CA ALA A 172 12.37 -2.01 -20.12
C ALA A 172 13.80 -1.57 -20.53
N GLY A 173 14.10 -1.38 -21.83
CA GLY A 173 15.45 -1.03 -22.31
C GLY A 173 15.72 0.47 -22.56
N GLN A 174 16.67 0.73 -23.48
CA GLN A 174 16.94 2.04 -24.11
C GLN A 174 15.77 2.77 -24.83
N PRO A 175 14.68 2.12 -25.30
CA PRO A 175 13.77 2.74 -26.28
C PRO A 175 12.72 3.69 -25.70
N CYS A 176 12.84 4.21 -24.48
CA CYS A 176 12.01 5.33 -24.01
C CYS A 176 12.75 6.68 -24.02
N SER A 177 14.06 6.70 -24.27
CA SER A 177 14.87 7.93 -24.34
C SER A 177 14.50 8.85 -25.53
N TRP A 178 13.75 8.35 -26.51
CA TRP A 178 13.23 9.17 -27.62
C TRP A 178 12.16 10.16 -27.13
N VAL A 179 11.39 9.83 -26.08
CA VAL A 179 10.43 10.76 -25.44
C VAL A 179 11.17 12.01 -24.96
N LEU A 180 12.43 11.87 -24.54
CA LEU A 180 13.25 12.98 -24.08
C LEU A 180 13.99 13.70 -25.22
N GLY A 181 13.88 13.19 -26.46
CA GLY A 181 14.58 13.75 -27.63
C GLY A 181 16.06 13.40 -27.67
N TRP A 182 16.50 12.37 -26.93
CA TRP A 182 17.90 11.95 -26.88
C TRP A 182 18.25 10.90 -27.94
N VAL A 183 17.25 10.18 -28.46
CA VAL A 183 17.42 9.12 -29.46
C VAL A 183 16.39 9.30 -30.58
N ARG A 184 16.80 9.01 -31.83
CA ARG A 184 15.91 9.06 -33.00
C ARG A 184 15.34 7.67 -33.29
N VAL A 185 14.04 7.59 -33.64
CA VAL A 185 13.35 6.35 -34.00
C VAL A 185 12.81 6.45 -35.42
N GLN A 186 13.01 5.41 -36.23
CA GLN A 186 12.76 5.44 -37.69
C GLN A 186 11.28 5.60 -38.08
N ASP A 187 10.35 5.15 -37.22
CA ASP A 187 8.91 5.21 -37.47
C ASP A 187 8.21 6.39 -36.77
N ARG A 188 8.93 7.12 -35.90
CA ARG A 188 8.42 8.30 -35.18
C ARG A 188 9.03 9.62 -35.69
N ARG A 189 9.31 9.70 -37.00
CA ARG A 189 10.02 10.83 -37.64
C ARG A 189 9.29 12.18 -37.56
N ARG A 190 7.98 12.19 -37.31
CA ARG A 190 7.19 13.44 -37.20
C ARG A 190 7.55 14.30 -35.99
N LEU A 191 8.34 13.76 -35.05
CA LEU A 191 8.70 14.43 -33.80
C LEU A 191 10.22 14.50 -33.64
N GLN A 192 10.94 14.99 -34.67
CA GLN A 192 12.36 15.39 -34.55
C GLN A 192 12.48 16.61 -33.62
N LEU A 193 12.28 16.36 -32.34
CA LEU A 193 12.20 17.40 -31.33
C LEU A 193 13.58 17.64 -30.74
N THR A 194 13.84 18.92 -30.48
CA THR A 194 14.91 19.35 -29.60
C THR A 194 14.87 18.57 -28.27
N PRO A 195 16.03 18.29 -27.66
CA PRO A 195 16.06 17.66 -26.34
C PRO A 195 15.12 18.39 -25.37
N LEU A 196 14.34 17.62 -24.60
CA LEU A 196 13.37 18.17 -23.64
C LEU A 196 14.07 19.06 -22.59
N MET A 197 15.26 18.63 -22.17
CA MET A 197 16.17 19.37 -21.30
C MET A 197 17.61 19.11 -21.70
N LEU A 198 18.48 20.09 -21.43
CA LEU A 198 19.92 19.93 -21.54
C LEU A 198 20.47 19.06 -20.40
N ARG A 199 21.60 18.40 -20.63
CA ARG A 199 22.28 17.59 -19.61
C ARG A 199 22.67 18.40 -18.36
N SER A 200 23.21 19.60 -18.57
CA SER A 200 23.55 20.54 -17.49
C SER A 200 22.32 20.87 -16.64
N ASP A 201 21.17 21.02 -17.27
CA ASP A 201 19.92 21.41 -16.62
C ASP A 201 19.36 20.25 -15.78
N ILE A 202 19.49 19.02 -16.26
CA ILE A 202 19.05 17.84 -15.49
C ILE A 202 19.91 17.63 -14.25
N LEU A 203 21.23 17.80 -14.39
CA LEU A 203 22.16 17.76 -13.25
C LEU A 203 21.83 18.84 -12.23
N LEU A 204 21.71 20.09 -12.69
CA LEU A 204 21.38 21.23 -11.85
C LEU A 204 20.04 21.04 -11.13
N LEU A 205 19.03 20.47 -11.82
CA LEU A 205 17.76 20.12 -11.20
C LEU A 205 17.94 19.07 -10.10
N LEU A 206 18.67 18.00 -10.37
CA LEU A 206 18.91 16.94 -9.37
C LEU A 206 19.64 17.46 -8.15
N ASP A 207 20.69 18.28 -8.35
CA ASP A 207 21.48 18.88 -7.29
C ASP A 207 20.62 19.80 -6.42
N MET A 208 19.82 20.70 -7.04
CA MET A 208 18.91 21.57 -6.30
C MET A 208 17.86 20.79 -5.49
N LEU A 209 17.25 19.75 -6.08
CA LEU A 209 16.27 18.94 -5.37
C LEU A 209 16.91 18.21 -4.19
N TRP A 210 18.12 17.65 -4.37
CA TRP A 210 18.84 16.93 -3.33
C TRP A 210 19.33 17.84 -2.20
N ASP A 211 19.92 18.98 -2.52
CA ASP A 211 20.40 19.95 -1.53
C ASP A 211 19.24 20.50 -0.71
N ASP A 212 18.08 20.73 -1.36
CA ASP A 212 16.87 21.25 -0.74
C ASP A 212 15.83 20.16 -0.37
N ARG A 213 16.27 18.88 -0.27
CA ARG A 213 15.39 17.70 -0.09
C ARG A 213 14.45 17.76 1.11
N HIS A 214 14.84 18.51 2.14
CA HIS A 214 14.03 18.75 3.32
C HIS A 214 12.81 19.63 3.00
N PHE A 215 13.06 20.80 2.41
CA PHE A 215 12.01 21.74 2.03
C PHE A 215 11.22 21.25 0.82
N PHE A 216 11.82 20.49 -0.08
CA PHE A 216 11.13 19.74 -1.13
C PHE A 216 10.02 18.86 -0.55
N LEU A 217 10.37 17.96 0.39
CA LEU A 217 9.37 17.07 1.01
C LEU A 217 8.32 17.88 1.78
N LYS A 218 8.75 18.85 2.61
CA LYS A 218 7.82 19.69 3.39
C LYS A 218 6.82 20.43 2.49
N THR A 219 7.28 20.98 1.37
CA THR A 219 6.41 21.66 0.39
C THR A 219 5.36 20.73 -0.19
N TYR A 220 5.76 19.51 -0.60
CA TYR A 220 4.81 18.55 -1.19
C TYR A 220 3.89 17.89 -0.16
N MET A 221 4.25 17.90 1.13
CA MET A 221 3.33 17.54 2.21
C MET A 221 2.26 18.60 2.45
N MET A 222 2.60 19.88 2.27
CA MET A 222 1.76 21.02 2.67
C MET A 222 0.97 21.65 1.51
N THR A 223 1.29 21.29 0.26
CA THR A 223 0.61 21.80 -0.94
C THR A 223 -0.08 20.67 -1.70
N HIS A 224 -1.11 21.00 -2.48
CA HIS A 224 -1.73 20.07 -3.41
C HIS A 224 -1.08 20.22 -4.80
N SER A 225 -0.02 19.47 -5.04
CA SER A 225 0.76 19.55 -6.29
C SER A 225 1.13 18.17 -6.86
N PRO A 226 0.20 17.44 -7.48
CA PRO A 226 0.54 16.22 -8.20
C PRO A 226 1.38 16.51 -9.46
N GLY A 227 1.96 15.48 -10.09
CA GLY A 227 2.58 15.57 -11.42
C GLY A 227 4.09 15.37 -11.52
N LEU A 228 4.82 14.98 -10.48
CA LEU A 228 6.27 14.75 -10.59
C LEU A 228 6.68 13.46 -11.30
N SER A 229 5.77 12.58 -11.73
CA SER A 229 6.12 11.39 -12.52
C SER A 229 6.97 11.72 -13.75
N GLY A 230 6.68 12.82 -14.44
CA GLY A 230 7.49 13.32 -15.57
C GLY A 230 8.90 13.75 -15.17
N VAL A 231 9.04 14.47 -14.05
CA VAL A 231 10.35 14.87 -13.50
C VAL A 231 11.16 13.63 -13.11
N MET A 232 10.55 12.69 -12.38
CA MET A 232 11.19 11.45 -11.96
C MET A 232 11.64 10.62 -13.15
N PHE A 233 10.84 10.57 -14.22
CA PHE A 233 11.21 9.90 -15.47
C PHE A 233 12.43 10.55 -16.13
N VAL A 234 12.50 11.89 -16.23
CA VAL A 234 13.69 12.58 -16.78
C VAL A 234 14.95 12.26 -15.98
N LEU A 235 14.88 12.36 -14.65
CA LEU A 235 16.00 12.08 -13.75
C LEU A 235 16.43 10.61 -13.82
N TRP A 236 15.47 9.69 -13.81
CA TRP A 236 15.72 8.25 -13.97
C TRP A 236 16.41 7.95 -15.28
N ARG A 237 15.90 8.43 -16.41
CA ARG A 237 16.53 8.19 -17.72
C ARG A 237 17.94 8.76 -17.79
N TYR A 238 18.18 9.90 -17.14
CA TYR A 238 19.50 10.49 -17.09
C TYR A 238 20.49 9.61 -16.32
N LEU A 239 20.07 8.98 -15.22
CA LEU A 239 20.89 8.05 -14.44
C LEU A 239 21.42 6.85 -15.26
N TYR A 240 20.66 6.39 -16.26
CA TYR A 240 21.01 5.24 -17.13
C TYR A 240 21.55 5.64 -18.50
N SER A 241 21.81 6.93 -18.72
CA SER A 241 22.19 7.46 -20.03
C SER A 241 23.66 7.21 -20.43
N ASN A 242 24.42 6.46 -19.63
CA ASN A 242 25.86 6.20 -19.78
C ASN A 242 26.29 5.70 -21.17
N SER A 243 25.40 5.10 -21.96
CA SER A 243 25.69 4.63 -23.32
C SER A 243 25.29 5.61 -24.44
N ILE A 244 24.52 6.66 -24.13
CA ILE A 244 24.00 7.63 -25.10
C ILE A 244 24.93 8.84 -25.20
N PHE A 245 25.57 9.22 -24.09
CA PHE A 245 26.44 10.39 -24.01
C PHE A 245 27.91 9.96 -23.86
N VAL A 246 28.66 10.00 -24.97
CA VAL A 246 30.04 9.46 -25.08
C VAL A 246 31.09 10.29 -24.31
N GLU A 247 30.80 11.53 -23.95
CA GLU A 247 31.85 12.51 -23.58
C GLU A 247 32.14 12.65 -22.08
N SER A 248 31.40 11.98 -21.20
CA SER A 248 31.76 11.81 -19.78
C SER A 248 30.69 10.98 -19.10
N LEU A 249 31.08 9.86 -18.46
CA LEU A 249 30.16 9.14 -17.60
C LEU A 249 29.60 10.11 -16.55
N PRO A 250 28.29 10.11 -16.29
CA PRO A 250 27.76 10.74 -15.09
C PRO A 250 28.57 10.24 -13.88
N SER A 251 28.91 11.13 -12.94
CA SER A 251 29.66 10.74 -11.76
C SER A 251 29.00 9.50 -11.13
N GLU A 252 29.79 8.55 -10.65
CA GLU A 252 29.29 7.27 -10.13
C GLU A 252 28.26 7.46 -8.99
N ASN A 253 28.16 8.66 -8.42
CA ASN A 253 27.35 9.01 -7.28
C ASN A 253 25.96 9.61 -7.58
N LEU A 254 25.52 9.74 -8.85
CA LEU A 254 24.16 10.27 -9.14
C LEU A 254 23.01 9.39 -8.63
N ALA A 255 23.29 8.11 -8.33
CA ALA A 255 22.30 7.20 -7.78
C ALA A 255 21.77 7.67 -6.41
N ILE A 256 22.67 8.20 -5.57
CA ILE A 256 22.36 8.63 -4.21
C ILE A 256 21.30 9.75 -4.19
N PRO A 257 21.53 10.91 -4.84
CA PRO A 257 20.55 12.00 -4.83
C PRO A 257 19.24 11.57 -5.50
N PHE A 258 19.31 10.79 -6.58
CA PHE A 258 18.11 10.32 -7.27
C PHE A 258 17.24 9.40 -6.39
N CYS A 259 17.83 8.37 -5.77
CA CYS A 259 17.08 7.41 -4.95
C CYS A 259 16.38 8.11 -3.78
N GLU A 260 17.05 9.05 -3.12
CA GLU A 260 16.45 9.79 -2.03
C GLU A 260 15.28 10.66 -2.49
N ILE A 261 15.44 11.40 -3.58
CA ILE A 261 14.36 12.27 -4.09
C ILE A 261 13.17 11.43 -4.57
N LEU A 262 13.43 10.29 -5.21
CA LEU A 262 12.40 9.33 -5.59
C LEU A 262 11.61 8.85 -4.36
N TRP A 263 12.28 8.33 -3.33
CA TRP A 263 11.59 7.76 -2.18
C TRP A 263 10.96 8.80 -1.26
N ARG A 264 11.54 10.00 -1.14
CA ARG A 264 10.87 11.13 -0.50
C ARG A 264 9.59 11.50 -1.22
N TYR A 265 9.62 11.53 -2.55
CA TYR A 265 8.40 11.83 -3.31
C TYR A 265 7.35 10.72 -3.20
N PHE A 266 7.74 9.45 -3.13
CA PHE A 266 6.80 8.34 -2.89
C PHE A 266 5.93 8.55 -1.62
N LEU A 267 6.44 9.25 -0.60
CA LEU A 267 5.69 9.54 0.63
C LEU A 267 4.50 10.48 0.40
N VAL A 268 4.55 11.31 -0.64
CA VAL A 268 3.58 12.39 -0.90
C VAL A 268 2.90 12.24 -2.27
N ALA A 269 3.34 11.29 -3.09
CA ALA A 269 2.80 11.02 -4.41
C ALA A 269 1.33 10.59 -4.36
N THR A 270 0.53 11.22 -5.22
CA THR A 270 -0.87 10.87 -5.48
C THR A 270 -0.98 9.56 -6.25
N THR A 271 -2.10 8.85 -6.13
CA THR A 271 -2.17 7.47 -6.63
C THR A 271 -2.08 7.35 -8.15
N ASP A 272 -2.53 8.35 -8.90
CA ASP A 272 -2.42 8.39 -10.37
C ASP A 272 -0.96 8.30 -10.87
N GLN A 273 0.02 8.59 -10.01
CA GLN A 273 1.44 8.53 -10.35
C GLN A 273 2.12 7.24 -9.91
N LEU A 274 1.53 6.50 -8.97
CA LEU A 274 2.21 5.38 -8.31
C LEU A 274 2.66 4.31 -9.29
N GLU A 275 1.87 3.97 -10.30
CA GLU A 275 2.25 2.93 -11.25
C GLU A 275 3.60 3.25 -11.92
N SER A 276 3.73 4.44 -12.52
CA SER A 276 4.97 4.87 -13.16
C SER A 276 6.16 4.91 -12.19
N LEU A 277 5.93 5.39 -10.96
CA LEU A 277 6.97 5.46 -9.92
C LEU A 277 7.40 4.06 -9.47
N VAL A 278 6.47 3.11 -9.35
CA VAL A 278 6.77 1.71 -8.98
C VAL A 278 7.62 1.05 -10.06
N TYR A 279 7.34 1.29 -11.35
CA TYR A 279 8.22 0.82 -12.42
C TYR A 279 9.63 1.37 -12.30
N ILE A 280 9.76 2.70 -12.14
CA ILE A 280 11.06 3.37 -11.96
C ILE A 280 11.79 2.78 -10.75
N ASN A 281 11.10 2.63 -9.61
CA ASN A 281 11.70 2.05 -8.42
C ASN A 281 12.15 0.60 -8.65
N ASN A 282 11.34 -0.24 -9.30
CA ASN A 282 11.70 -1.64 -9.53
C ASN A 282 12.96 -1.75 -10.39
N ASP A 283 13.10 -0.92 -11.43
CA ASP A 283 14.32 -0.85 -12.24
C ASP A 283 15.55 -0.43 -11.41
N VAL A 284 15.38 0.56 -10.54
CA VAL A 284 16.43 1.02 -9.61
C VAL A 284 16.85 -0.08 -8.64
N GLN A 285 15.90 -0.83 -8.08
CA GLN A 285 16.13 -1.95 -7.15
C GLN A 285 16.78 -3.16 -7.83
N LEU A 286 16.48 -3.40 -9.11
CA LEU A 286 17.11 -4.48 -9.90
C LEU A 286 18.54 -4.13 -10.35
N SER A 287 18.91 -2.86 -10.24
CA SER A 287 20.27 -2.38 -10.51
C SER A 287 21.06 -2.20 -9.22
N SER A 288 22.39 -2.11 -9.31
CA SER A 288 23.24 -1.78 -8.15
C SER A 288 23.07 -0.34 -7.63
N LYS A 289 22.14 0.44 -8.17
CA LYS A 289 21.92 1.85 -7.81
C LYS A 289 21.24 2.00 -6.45
N ALA A 290 20.30 1.12 -6.12
CA ALA A 290 19.69 1.10 -4.78
C ALA A 290 20.72 0.74 -3.70
N ASP A 291 21.65 -0.18 -4.01
CA ASP A 291 22.75 -0.56 -3.11
C ASP A 291 23.71 0.61 -2.87
N GLN A 292 24.06 1.37 -3.93
CA GLN A 292 24.88 2.58 -3.81
C GLN A 292 24.28 3.60 -2.83
N TRP A 293 22.96 3.81 -2.90
CA TRP A 293 22.32 4.64 -1.89
C TRP A 293 22.41 3.95 -0.53
N THR A 294 22.03 2.67 -0.40
CA THR A 294 22.00 1.94 0.88
C THR A 294 23.33 2.03 1.63
N ASP A 295 24.44 1.85 0.93
CA ASP A 295 25.79 1.87 1.49
C ASP A 295 26.33 3.29 1.75
N SER A 296 25.66 4.33 1.27
CA SER A 296 26.06 5.72 1.49
C SER A 296 25.70 6.23 2.89
N SER A 297 26.46 7.22 3.38
CA SER A 297 26.18 7.90 4.64
C SER A 297 24.90 8.72 4.56
N LYS A 298 23.96 8.47 5.48
CA LYS A 298 22.70 9.22 5.56
C LYS A 298 22.93 10.55 6.27
N HIS A 299 22.74 11.66 5.56
CA HIS A 299 22.81 13.01 6.13
C HIS A 299 21.40 13.54 6.43
N VAL A 300 20.76 12.96 7.45
CA VAL A 300 19.39 13.30 7.87
C VAL A 300 19.47 13.97 9.25
N THR A 301 18.91 15.18 9.38
CA THR A 301 18.78 15.86 10.67
C THR A 301 17.57 15.34 11.43
N LEU A 302 17.50 15.56 12.74
CA LEU A 302 16.31 15.16 13.53
C LEU A 302 15.03 15.84 13.05
N ASP A 303 15.12 17.08 12.59
CA ASP A 303 13.96 17.81 12.06
C ASP A 303 13.50 17.21 10.72
N ASP A 304 14.45 16.92 9.83
CA ASP A 304 14.18 16.24 8.57
C ASP A 304 13.56 14.85 8.77
N LEU A 305 14.08 14.07 9.71
CA LEU A 305 13.52 12.76 10.04
C LEU A 305 12.07 12.85 10.54
N ARG A 306 11.73 13.88 11.35
CA ARG A 306 10.34 14.09 11.78
C ARG A 306 9.41 14.35 10.61
N ILE A 307 9.83 15.17 9.65
CA ILE A 307 9.04 15.44 8.44
C ILE A 307 8.84 14.16 7.63
N VAL A 308 9.90 13.37 7.42
CA VAL A 308 9.79 12.08 6.71
C VAL A 308 8.82 11.12 7.41
N LEU A 309 8.90 10.99 8.73
CA LEU A 309 8.02 10.12 9.50
C LEU A 309 6.57 10.62 9.52
N GLN A 310 6.36 11.93 9.55
CA GLN A 310 5.03 12.53 9.42
C GLN A 310 4.45 12.28 8.02
N ALA A 311 5.25 12.44 6.97
CA ALA A 311 4.85 12.13 5.59
C ALA A 311 4.43 10.67 5.46
N TYR A 312 5.26 9.75 5.99
CA TYR A 312 4.95 8.32 6.01
C TYR A 312 3.63 8.04 6.74
N THR A 313 3.48 8.59 7.95
CA THR A 313 2.30 8.38 8.79
C THR A 313 1.04 8.89 8.10
N GLY A 314 1.11 10.07 7.47
CA GLY A 314 0.03 10.64 6.67
C GLY A 314 -0.32 9.78 5.47
N ARG A 315 0.69 9.25 4.76
CA ARG A 315 0.48 8.40 3.57
C ARG A 315 -0.14 7.05 3.89
N MET A 316 0.17 6.49 5.05
CA MET A 316 -0.39 5.22 5.55
C MET A 316 -1.74 5.39 6.23
N SER A 317 -2.16 6.62 6.54
CA SER A 317 -3.42 6.88 7.21
C SER A 317 -4.61 6.45 6.33
N LEU A 318 -5.62 5.83 6.97
CA LEU A 318 -6.85 5.38 6.31
C LEU A 318 -7.83 6.52 5.98
N VAL A 319 -7.44 7.78 6.17
CA VAL A 319 -8.34 8.92 5.94
C VAL A 319 -8.75 8.96 4.47
N ASP A 320 -10.07 8.96 4.24
CA ASP A 320 -10.77 9.03 2.95
C ASP A 320 -10.46 10.33 2.18
N SER A 321 -9.21 10.51 1.76
CA SER A 321 -8.88 11.51 0.76
C SER A 321 -9.04 10.87 -0.61
N PRO A 322 -9.95 11.37 -1.48
CA PRO A 322 -10.11 10.85 -2.84
C PRO A 322 -8.83 10.93 -3.67
N THR A 323 -7.86 11.74 -3.24
CA THR A 323 -6.54 11.90 -3.85
C THR A 323 -5.59 10.71 -3.58
N TYR A 324 -5.81 9.96 -2.50
CA TYR A 324 -4.93 8.88 -2.06
C TYR A 324 -5.70 7.56 -1.96
N LEU A 325 -5.69 6.79 -3.04
CA LEU A 325 -6.15 5.39 -3.00
C LEU A 325 -5.25 4.54 -2.09
N SER A 326 -5.77 3.36 -1.75
CA SER A 326 -5.07 2.35 -0.97
C SER A 326 -3.70 2.01 -1.56
N LEU A 327 -2.69 1.97 -0.70
CA LEU A 327 -1.35 1.60 -1.12
C LEU A 327 -1.26 0.09 -1.26
N GLU A 328 -0.78 -0.38 -2.40
CA GLU A 328 -0.41 -1.77 -2.58
C GLU A 328 0.80 -2.14 -1.71
N ILE A 329 0.93 -3.43 -1.41
CA ILE A 329 1.98 -3.95 -0.52
C ILE A 329 3.39 -3.58 -0.99
N ASN A 330 3.63 -3.54 -2.31
CA ASN A 330 4.92 -3.18 -2.88
C ASN A 330 5.30 -1.73 -2.57
N ALA A 331 4.33 -0.80 -2.64
CA ALA A 331 4.58 0.60 -2.28
C ALA A 331 4.86 0.74 -0.77
N ILE A 332 4.16 -0.02 0.08
CA ILE A 332 4.42 -0.06 1.53
C ILE A 332 5.83 -0.54 1.82
N LEU A 333 6.30 -1.59 1.13
CA LEU A 333 7.65 -2.12 1.26
C LEU A 333 8.72 -1.09 0.92
N VAL A 334 8.56 -0.39 -0.21
CA VAL A 334 9.49 0.67 -0.64
C VAL A 334 9.61 1.75 0.43
N LEU A 335 8.46 2.27 0.87
CA LEU A 335 8.40 3.34 1.87
C LEU A 335 8.97 2.92 3.23
N LEU A 336 8.61 1.72 3.71
CA LEU A 336 9.07 1.24 5.00
C LEU A 336 10.57 0.91 4.97
N ASN A 337 11.09 0.39 3.87
CA ASN A 337 12.52 0.15 3.71
C ASN A 337 13.28 1.48 3.73
N PHE A 338 12.81 2.51 3.01
CA PHE A 338 13.40 3.84 3.06
C PHE A 338 13.45 4.40 4.48
N VAL A 339 12.32 4.38 5.20
CA VAL A 339 12.26 4.86 6.60
C VAL A 339 13.22 4.09 7.49
N THR A 340 13.23 2.75 7.41
CA THR A 340 14.09 1.89 8.23
C THR A 340 15.58 2.24 8.08
N GLN A 341 16.00 2.65 6.89
CA GLN A 341 17.40 2.96 6.57
C GLN A 341 17.85 4.34 7.07
N ILE A 342 16.92 5.27 7.33
CA ILE A 342 17.23 6.62 7.80
C ILE A 342 16.94 6.81 9.31
N MET A 343 16.47 5.77 9.99
CA MET A 343 16.17 5.83 11.42
C MET A 343 17.41 6.18 12.24
N GLN A 344 17.23 7.10 13.20
CA GLN A 344 18.26 7.52 14.16
C GLN A 344 17.69 7.46 15.59
N PRO A 345 18.54 7.44 16.63
CA PRO A 345 18.07 7.60 18.01
C PRO A 345 17.32 8.91 18.23
N ARG A 346 16.45 8.98 19.26
CA ARG A 346 15.62 10.13 19.69
C ARG A 346 14.32 10.37 18.92
N VAL A 347 13.93 9.47 18.02
CA VAL A 347 12.61 9.48 17.35
C VAL A 347 11.76 8.27 17.73
N GLU A 348 12.08 7.61 18.85
CA GLU A 348 11.42 6.38 19.28
C GLU A 348 9.91 6.57 19.50
N PHE A 349 9.49 7.76 19.96
CA PHE A 349 8.09 8.11 20.18
C PHE A 349 7.25 8.17 18.89
N LEU A 350 7.89 8.22 17.72
CA LEU A 350 7.21 8.21 16.42
C LEU A 350 7.01 6.78 15.88
N LEU A 351 7.67 5.77 16.47
CA LEU A 351 7.56 4.38 16.00
C LEU A 351 6.19 3.75 16.25
N PRO A 352 5.54 3.91 17.42
CA PRO A 352 4.22 3.29 17.63
C PRO A 352 3.16 3.76 16.62
N PRO A 353 2.95 5.07 16.37
CA PRO A 353 2.00 5.53 15.35
C PRO A 353 2.36 5.04 13.95
N LEU A 354 3.64 5.04 13.59
CA LEU A 354 4.12 4.56 12.30
C LEU A 354 3.75 3.09 12.10
N ILE A 355 4.12 2.23 13.04
CA ILE A 355 3.86 0.79 12.98
C ILE A 355 2.35 0.53 13.01
N GLY A 356 1.60 1.24 13.85
CA GLY A 356 0.15 1.14 13.93
C GLY A 356 -0.52 1.36 12.57
N ASN A 357 -0.20 2.48 11.90
CA ASN A 357 -0.76 2.79 10.59
C ASN A 357 -0.35 1.77 9.51
N THR A 358 0.89 1.27 9.56
CA THR A 358 1.33 0.19 8.65
C THR A 358 0.50 -1.08 8.85
N LEU A 359 0.24 -1.47 10.11
CA LEU A 359 -0.56 -2.66 10.43
C LEU A 359 -2.03 -2.48 10.00
N ASP A 360 -2.60 -1.30 10.22
CA ASP A 360 -3.97 -0.99 9.77
C ASP A 360 -4.10 -1.17 8.25
N ARG A 361 -3.08 -0.75 7.49
CA ARG A 361 -3.06 -0.93 6.04
C ARG A 361 -2.86 -2.38 5.61
N ILE A 362 -2.02 -3.14 6.32
CA ILE A 362 -1.89 -4.59 6.08
C ILE A 362 -3.24 -5.29 6.30
N TRP A 363 -3.98 -4.91 7.35
CA TRP A 363 -5.30 -5.48 7.60
C TRP A 363 -6.27 -5.26 6.45
N GLU A 364 -6.32 -4.04 5.93
CA GLU A 364 -7.13 -3.71 4.76
C GLU A 364 -6.74 -4.57 3.54
N ILE A 365 -5.44 -4.71 3.28
CA ILE A 365 -4.93 -5.53 2.17
C ILE A 365 -5.34 -6.99 2.33
N ILE A 366 -5.19 -7.57 3.52
CA ILE A 366 -5.61 -8.96 3.80
C ILE A 366 -7.12 -9.12 3.63
N ASN A 367 -7.91 -8.13 4.06
CA ASN A 367 -9.37 -8.16 3.97
C ASN A 367 -9.87 -8.04 2.52
N ASN A 368 -9.20 -7.25 1.70
CA ASN A 368 -9.57 -7.00 0.31
C ASN A 368 -8.85 -7.93 -0.68
N LYS A 369 -8.05 -8.88 -0.20
CA LYS A 369 -7.26 -9.78 -1.03
C LYS A 369 -8.17 -10.65 -1.91
N LYS A 370 -7.81 -10.79 -3.18
CA LYS A 370 -8.37 -11.83 -4.07
C LYS A 370 -7.85 -13.20 -3.65
N GLU A 371 -8.66 -14.25 -3.81
CA GLU A 371 -8.35 -15.61 -3.33
C GLU A 371 -6.96 -16.12 -3.81
N ASP A 372 -6.56 -15.78 -5.04
CA ASP A 372 -5.34 -16.29 -5.67
C ASP A 372 -4.06 -15.43 -5.46
N ASP A 373 -4.13 -14.31 -4.74
CA ASP A 373 -3.01 -13.36 -4.66
C ASP A 373 -1.99 -13.72 -3.56
N GLN A 374 -1.22 -14.78 -3.78
CA GLN A 374 -0.21 -15.27 -2.83
C GLN A 374 0.98 -14.30 -2.68
N GLU A 375 1.37 -13.61 -3.74
CA GLU A 375 2.46 -12.63 -3.74
C GLU A 375 2.22 -11.51 -2.73
N THR A 376 0.96 -11.05 -2.59
CA THR A 376 0.62 -10.05 -1.57
C THR A 376 0.91 -10.52 -0.14
N ILE A 377 0.62 -11.79 0.18
CA ILE A 377 0.89 -12.33 1.52
C ILE A 377 2.40 -12.51 1.76
N ILE A 378 3.14 -12.94 0.74
CA ILE A 378 4.61 -13.00 0.80
C ILE A 378 5.19 -11.60 1.04
N GLY A 379 4.66 -10.59 0.34
CA GLY A 379 4.98 -9.18 0.55
C GLY A 379 4.77 -8.74 2.01
N ILE A 380 3.64 -9.12 2.63
CA ILE A 380 3.36 -8.84 4.05
C ILE A 380 4.45 -9.43 4.96
N GLY A 381 4.93 -10.64 4.68
CA GLY A 381 6.06 -11.22 5.43
C GLY A 381 7.30 -10.33 5.37
N ARG A 382 7.62 -9.74 4.22
CA ARG A 382 8.73 -8.79 4.09
C ARG A 382 8.47 -7.50 4.88
N VAL A 383 7.21 -7.03 4.97
CA VAL A 383 6.84 -5.88 5.82
C VAL A 383 7.07 -6.21 7.29
N PHE A 384 6.70 -7.40 7.75
CA PHE A 384 6.95 -7.87 9.12
C PHE A 384 8.43 -7.85 9.48
N ARG A 385 9.31 -8.28 8.57
CA ARG A 385 10.75 -8.20 8.77
C ARG A 385 11.23 -6.76 8.99
N LEU A 386 10.74 -5.82 8.19
CA LEU A 386 11.09 -4.40 8.31
C LEU A 386 10.55 -3.79 9.61
N ILE A 387 9.32 -4.12 10.01
CA ILE A 387 8.78 -3.74 11.33
C ILE A 387 9.67 -4.29 12.44
N GLY A 388 10.11 -5.55 12.35
CA GLY A 388 11.07 -6.13 13.28
C GLY A 388 12.36 -5.29 13.38
N ARG A 389 12.94 -4.89 12.25
CA ARG A 389 14.11 -4.00 12.23
C ARG A 389 13.85 -2.68 12.93
N LEU A 390 12.69 -2.06 12.73
CA LEU A 390 12.29 -0.84 13.43
C LEU A 390 12.21 -1.05 14.95
N ILE A 391 11.61 -2.14 15.40
CA ILE A 391 11.52 -2.47 16.83
C ILE A 391 12.91 -2.71 17.43
N ARG A 392 13.81 -3.35 16.68
CA ARG A 392 15.18 -3.61 17.14
C ARG A 392 15.94 -2.32 17.50
N PHE A 393 15.64 -1.18 16.86
CA PHE A 393 16.25 0.11 17.23
C PHE A 393 15.95 0.52 18.69
N LEU A 394 14.85 0.00 19.28
CA LEU A 394 14.48 0.29 20.67
C LEU A 394 15.31 -0.49 21.71
N ASN A 395 16.08 -1.50 21.29
CA ASN A 395 16.83 -2.37 22.20
C ASN A 395 17.84 -1.59 23.06
N HIS A 396 18.45 -0.54 22.49
CA HIS A 396 19.44 0.28 23.19
C HIS A 396 18.84 1.43 24.00
N THR A 397 17.52 1.64 23.92
CA THR A 397 16.88 2.85 24.45
C THR A 397 15.76 2.55 25.45
N TYR A 398 15.57 1.30 25.89
CA TYR A 398 14.49 0.93 26.81
C TYR A 398 14.35 1.86 28.02
N TYR A 399 15.47 2.19 28.69
CA TYR A 399 15.45 3.08 29.86
C TYR A 399 15.22 4.55 29.49
N ALA A 400 15.66 4.98 28.30
CA ALA A 400 15.51 6.35 27.82
C ALA A 400 14.11 6.61 27.24
N SER A 401 13.46 5.59 26.70
CA SER A 401 12.23 5.68 25.91
C SER A 401 11.17 4.67 26.36
N ARG A 402 11.08 4.41 27.68
CA ARG A 402 10.14 3.44 28.26
C ARG A 402 8.69 3.65 27.81
N TYR A 403 8.25 4.89 27.69
CA TYR A 403 6.90 5.22 27.22
C TYR A 403 6.67 4.77 25.78
N ALA A 404 7.60 5.08 24.86
CA ALA A 404 7.51 4.64 23.47
C ALA A 404 7.49 3.11 23.34
N VAL A 405 8.22 2.40 24.21
CA VAL A 405 8.20 0.93 24.25
C VAL A 405 6.84 0.40 24.73
N LEU A 406 6.24 1.01 25.76
CA LEU A 406 4.91 0.61 26.23
C LEU A 406 3.84 0.90 25.17
N ASP A 407 3.87 2.10 24.58
CA ASP A 407 2.97 2.50 23.50
C ASP A 407 3.09 1.56 22.29
N LEU A 408 4.31 1.09 21.98
CA LEU A 408 4.53 0.09 20.95
C LEU A 408 3.81 -1.22 21.30
N VAL A 409 3.97 -1.76 22.50
CA VAL A 409 3.32 -3.02 22.90
C VAL A 409 1.79 -2.88 22.83
N GLU A 410 1.26 -1.75 23.31
CA GLU A 410 -0.17 -1.44 23.23
C GLU A 410 -0.64 -1.30 21.79
N THR A 411 0.19 -0.73 20.91
CA THR A 411 -0.09 -0.65 19.47
C THR A 411 -0.15 -2.05 18.84
N LEU A 412 0.85 -2.90 19.07
CA LEU A 412 0.87 -4.27 18.51
C LEU A 412 -0.32 -5.10 18.98
N ALA A 413 -0.71 -4.97 20.25
CA ALA A 413 -1.86 -5.66 20.82
C ALA A 413 -3.19 -5.07 20.30
N GLY A 414 -3.34 -3.75 20.31
CA GLY A 414 -4.56 -3.06 19.92
C GLY A 414 -4.89 -3.08 18.42
N ARG A 415 -3.98 -3.59 17.58
CA ARG A 415 -4.20 -3.85 16.15
C ARG A 415 -4.23 -5.35 15.84
N ASP A 416 -4.39 -6.19 16.86
CA ASP A 416 -4.56 -7.64 16.73
C ASP A 416 -3.49 -8.31 15.85
N LEU A 417 -2.22 -7.89 15.99
CA LEU A 417 -1.11 -8.44 15.21
C LEU A 417 -1.07 -9.99 15.21
N PRO A 418 -1.33 -10.69 16.34
CA PRO A 418 -1.44 -12.15 16.32
C PRO A 418 -2.52 -12.70 15.38
N ASP A 419 -3.71 -12.10 15.33
CA ASP A 419 -4.78 -12.51 14.41
C ASP A 419 -4.40 -12.24 12.95
N MET A 420 -3.72 -11.12 12.69
CA MET A 420 -3.23 -10.78 11.36
C MET A 420 -2.28 -11.85 10.83
N VAL A 421 -1.33 -12.25 11.67
CA VAL A 421 -0.35 -13.29 11.37
C VAL A 421 -1.02 -14.64 11.19
N ALA A 422 -1.94 -15.02 12.09
CA ALA A 422 -2.70 -16.25 11.97
C ALA A 422 -3.46 -16.32 10.64
N ARG A 423 -4.15 -15.23 10.28
CA ARG A 423 -4.91 -15.16 9.03
C ARG A 423 -4.00 -15.21 7.82
N ALA A 424 -2.89 -14.49 7.83
CA ALA A 424 -1.90 -14.54 6.74
C ALA A 424 -1.33 -15.96 6.57
N MET A 425 -1.02 -16.67 7.66
CA MET A 425 -0.59 -18.09 7.61
C MET A 425 -1.67 -19.02 7.04
N ILE A 426 -2.95 -18.79 7.34
CA ILE A 426 -4.05 -19.63 6.84
C ILE A 426 -4.31 -19.37 5.35
N VAL A 427 -4.25 -18.10 4.94
CA VAL A 427 -4.50 -17.67 3.55
C VAL A 427 -3.34 -18.03 2.61
N LEU A 428 -2.15 -18.23 3.17
CA LEU A 428 -0.98 -18.67 2.42
C LEU A 428 -1.10 -20.16 2.12
N GLU A 429 -1.42 -20.50 0.87
CA GLU A 429 -1.63 -21.89 0.45
C GLU A 429 -0.40 -22.42 -0.29
N PRO A 430 0.32 -23.40 0.27
CA PRO A 430 1.48 -23.99 -0.38
C PRO A 430 1.03 -25.01 -1.45
N TYR A 431 0.65 -24.52 -2.63
CA TYR A 431 0.18 -25.37 -3.74
C TYR A 431 1.24 -26.32 -4.34
N SER A 432 2.45 -26.37 -3.78
CA SER A 432 3.63 -26.84 -4.47
C SER A 432 4.53 -27.72 -3.61
N THR A 433 5.37 -28.53 -4.27
CA THR A 433 6.31 -29.44 -3.58
C THR A 433 7.34 -28.66 -2.77
N LYS A 434 7.96 -29.29 -1.77
CA LYS A 434 8.99 -28.64 -0.92
C LYS A 434 10.17 -28.03 -1.69
N ALA A 435 10.43 -28.49 -2.92
CA ALA A 435 11.51 -28.00 -3.77
C ALA A 435 11.11 -26.74 -4.59
N SER A 436 9.82 -26.41 -4.64
CA SER A 436 9.30 -25.28 -5.40
C SER A 436 9.67 -23.93 -4.78
N GLU A 437 9.74 -22.91 -5.61
CA GLU A 437 10.00 -21.53 -5.16
C GLU A 437 8.87 -21.00 -4.27
N SER A 438 7.62 -21.28 -4.61
CA SER A 438 6.46 -20.87 -3.80
C SER A 438 6.50 -21.45 -2.38
N TYR A 439 6.95 -22.70 -2.21
CA TYR A 439 7.13 -23.26 -0.87
C TYR A 439 8.24 -22.54 -0.09
N LYS A 440 9.36 -22.18 -0.74
CA LYS A 440 10.43 -21.41 -0.09
C LYS A 440 9.94 -20.03 0.35
N GLN A 441 9.20 -19.32 -0.50
CA GLN A 441 8.59 -18.03 -0.15
C GLN A 441 7.62 -18.17 1.03
N CYS A 442 6.86 -19.26 1.10
CA CYS A 442 6.00 -19.55 2.25
C CYS A 442 6.80 -19.75 3.54
N MET A 443 7.94 -20.44 3.47
CA MET A 443 8.85 -20.60 4.61
C MET A 443 9.53 -19.29 4.99
N GLU A 444 9.92 -18.46 4.01
CA GLU A 444 10.47 -17.12 4.24
C GLU A 444 9.46 -16.23 4.99
N PHE A 445 8.18 -16.29 4.62
CA PHE A 445 7.11 -15.61 5.37
C PHE A 445 7.07 -16.04 6.85
N LEU A 446 7.17 -17.34 7.12
CA LEU A 446 7.18 -17.89 8.49
C LEU A 446 8.43 -17.47 9.27
N GLU A 447 9.59 -17.43 8.62
CA GLU A 447 10.85 -16.93 9.19
C GLU A 447 10.75 -15.45 9.54
N ASN A 448 10.27 -14.61 8.61
CA ASN A 448 10.07 -13.18 8.84
C ASN A 448 9.05 -12.90 9.96
N THR A 449 8.01 -13.71 10.06
CA THR A 449 7.04 -13.65 11.17
C THR A 449 7.73 -13.95 12.50
N THR A 450 8.57 -14.99 12.54
CA THR A 450 9.32 -15.34 13.76
C THR A 450 10.26 -14.20 14.14
N GLU A 451 10.98 -13.63 13.15
CA GLU A 451 11.88 -12.50 13.37
C GLU A 451 11.15 -11.31 13.97
N LEU A 452 9.94 -10.98 13.49
CA LEU A 452 9.12 -9.89 14.03
C LEU A 452 8.87 -10.04 15.53
N PHE A 453 8.40 -11.20 16.01
CA PHE A 453 8.03 -11.38 17.41
C PHE A 453 9.22 -11.55 18.36
N LEU A 454 10.38 -11.99 17.85
CA LEU A 454 11.61 -12.01 18.64
C LEU A 454 12.09 -10.60 19.02
N GLN A 455 11.74 -9.56 18.25
CA GLN A 455 12.20 -8.19 18.55
C GLN A 455 11.51 -7.59 19.79
N PRO A 456 10.17 -7.61 19.93
CA PRO A 456 9.52 -7.25 21.18
C PRO A 456 10.03 -8.04 22.40
N GLU A 457 10.29 -9.34 22.27
CA GLU A 457 10.85 -10.16 23.36
C GLU A 457 12.23 -9.65 23.81
N ALA A 458 13.06 -9.21 22.88
CA ALA A 458 14.39 -8.68 23.19
C ALA A 458 14.34 -7.28 23.85
N VAL A 459 13.33 -6.47 23.51
CA VAL A 459 13.23 -5.07 23.96
C VAL A 459 12.40 -4.92 25.24
N VAL A 460 11.41 -5.79 25.46
CA VAL A 460 10.38 -5.60 26.48
C VAL A 460 10.42 -6.72 27.53
N PRO A 461 10.44 -6.39 28.83
CA PRO A 461 10.27 -7.39 29.89
C PRO A 461 9.01 -8.24 29.72
N LYS A 462 9.13 -9.57 29.89
CA LYS A 462 8.01 -10.52 29.73
C LYS A 462 6.78 -10.17 30.55
N SER A 463 6.95 -9.56 31.72
CA SER A 463 5.83 -9.11 32.57
C SER A 463 4.97 -8.03 31.91
N LEU A 464 5.57 -7.18 31.08
CA LEU A 464 4.89 -6.10 30.37
C LEU A 464 4.28 -6.59 29.05
N LEU A 465 4.93 -7.53 28.35
CA LEU A 465 4.36 -8.19 27.17
C LEU A 465 3.11 -9.00 27.52
N LYS A 466 3.12 -9.71 28.65
CA LYS A 466 2.02 -10.62 29.00
C LYS A 466 0.66 -9.93 29.10
N LYS A 467 0.59 -8.74 29.70
CA LYS A 467 -0.69 -8.11 30.07
C LYS A 467 -1.57 -7.78 28.85
N PRO A 468 -1.07 -7.14 27.77
CA PRO A 468 -1.90 -6.80 26.61
C PRO A 468 -2.34 -8.00 25.79
N PHE A 469 -1.54 -9.07 25.73
CA PHE A 469 -1.85 -10.25 24.92
C PHE A 469 -2.60 -11.35 25.67
N LEU A 470 -2.68 -11.32 27.01
CA LEU A 470 -3.38 -12.35 27.79
C LEU A 470 -4.83 -12.66 27.34
N PRO A 471 -5.67 -11.66 26.99
CA PRO A 471 -7.04 -11.91 26.50
C PRO A 471 -7.10 -12.77 25.24
N TYR A 472 -6.01 -12.82 24.47
CA TYR A 472 -5.93 -13.49 23.19
C TYR A 472 -5.72 -15.02 23.31
N ALA A 473 -5.44 -15.56 24.50
CA ALA A 473 -5.09 -16.97 24.68
C ALA A 473 -6.15 -17.98 24.21
N PHE A 474 -7.44 -17.62 24.25
CA PHE A 474 -8.50 -18.48 23.71
C PHE A 474 -8.48 -18.54 22.18
N HIS A 475 -8.30 -17.39 21.52
CA HIS A 475 -8.14 -17.30 20.06
C HIS A 475 -6.89 -18.07 19.63
N TRP A 476 -5.81 -17.96 20.40
CA TRP A 476 -4.57 -18.71 20.21
C TRP A 476 -4.78 -20.22 20.06
N ILE A 477 -5.56 -20.80 20.98
CA ILE A 477 -5.82 -22.25 21.02
C ILE A 477 -6.68 -22.67 19.82
N LYS A 478 -7.70 -21.88 19.47
CA LYS A 478 -8.54 -22.14 18.30
C LYS A 478 -7.70 -22.19 17.02
N THR A 479 -6.81 -21.22 16.83
CA THR A 479 -5.90 -21.18 15.67
C THR A 479 -4.93 -22.37 15.66
N ASP A 480 -4.33 -22.74 16.79
CA ASP A 480 -3.44 -23.92 16.86
C ASP A 480 -4.19 -25.22 16.51
N GLN A 481 -5.42 -25.37 17.00
CA GLN A 481 -6.29 -26.50 16.65
C GLN A 481 -6.62 -26.49 15.15
N HIS A 482 -6.89 -25.33 14.58
CA HIS A 482 -7.16 -25.20 13.14
C HIS A 482 -5.95 -25.64 12.30
N PHE A 483 -4.74 -25.16 12.61
CA PHE A 483 -3.52 -25.63 11.94
C PHE A 483 -3.30 -27.14 12.11
N LYS A 484 -3.62 -27.70 13.29
CA LYS A 484 -3.54 -29.15 13.52
C LYS A 484 -4.51 -29.89 12.60
N MET A 485 -5.77 -29.45 12.53
CA MET A 485 -6.78 -30.06 11.67
C MET A 485 -6.39 -30.00 10.19
N LEU A 486 -5.96 -28.83 9.69
CA LEU A 486 -5.49 -28.68 8.31
C LEU A 486 -4.29 -29.58 8.00
N GLY A 487 -3.35 -29.70 8.95
CA GLY A 487 -2.21 -30.60 8.81
C GLY A 487 -2.60 -32.09 8.76
N THR A 488 -3.63 -32.51 9.49
CA THR A 488 -4.11 -33.91 9.53
C THR A 488 -5.09 -34.25 8.42
N SER A 489 -5.98 -33.34 8.02
CA SER A 489 -7.01 -33.62 7.00
C SER A 489 -6.45 -33.72 5.58
N LEU A 490 -5.23 -33.21 5.35
CA LEU A 490 -4.55 -33.24 4.05
C LEU A 490 -3.50 -34.37 3.95
N SER A 491 -3.27 -35.14 5.01
CA SER A 491 -2.19 -36.14 5.08
C SER A 491 -2.39 -37.34 4.16
N ASP A 492 -3.63 -37.65 3.77
CA ASP A 492 -3.92 -38.90 3.07
C ASP A 492 -3.84 -38.78 1.53
N ALA A 493 -3.66 -37.56 0.99
CA ALA A 493 -3.53 -37.35 -0.46
C ALA A 493 -2.51 -36.29 -0.93
N ILE A 494 -2.06 -35.32 -0.10
CA ILE A 494 -1.14 -34.26 -0.57
C ILE A 494 -0.07 -33.89 0.48
N SER A 495 1.07 -34.58 0.41
CA SER A 495 2.26 -34.46 1.30
C SER A 495 2.78 -33.04 1.63
N PRO A 496 2.83 -32.05 0.69
CA PRO A 496 3.43 -30.74 0.99
C PRO A 496 2.66 -29.87 2.00
N TYR A 497 1.32 -29.95 2.06
CA TYR A 497 0.51 -29.09 2.94
C TYR A 497 0.70 -29.42 4.42
N ALA A 498 0.80 -30.70 4.77
CA ALA A 498 1.03 -31.14 6.15
C ALA A 498 2.34 -30.57 6.72
N GLY A 499 3.39 -30.50 5.89
CA GLY A 499 4.68 -29.93 6.29
C GLY A 499 4.61 -28.42 6.58
N TYR A 500 3.88 -27.67 5.76
CA TYR A 500 3.69 -26.24 5.96
C TYR A 500 2.89 -25.94 7.23
N TYR A 501 1.74 -26.59 7.45
CA TYR A 501 0.95 -26.34 8.66
C TYR A 501 1.65 -26.81 9.93
N GLN A 502 2.49 -27.85 9.86
CA GLN A 502 3.39 -28.18 10.96
C GLN A 502 4.42 -27.06 11.22
N ALA A 503 4.96 -26.43 10.18
CA ALA A 503 5.82 -25.26 10.33
C ALA A 503 5.06 -24.07 10.94
N CYS A 504 3.84 -23.78 10.48
CA CYS A 504 2.97 -22.76 11.06
C CYS A 504 2.77 -22.99 12.56
N ARG A 505 2.46 -24.22 12.99
CA ARG A 505 2.32 -24.54 14.42
C ARG A 505 3.59 -24.31 15.24
N ARG A 506 4.76 -24.59 14.66
CA ARG A 506 6.06 -24.32 15.32
C ARG A 506 6.26 -22.81 15.50
N VAL A 507 6.06 -22.03 14.45
CA VAL A 507 6.15 -20.56 14.52
C VAL A 507 5.12 -20.01 15.48
N TRP A 508 3.86 -20.46 15.41
CA TRP A 508 2.81 -20.09 16.36
C TRP A 508 3.28 -20.36 17.79
N HIS A 509 3.76 -21.56 18.10
CA HIS A 509 4.29 -21.83 19.44
C HIS A 509 5.41 -20.86 19.86
N GLN A 510 6.36 -20.55 18.97
CA GLN A 510 7.42 -19.57 19.25
C GLN A 510 6.86 -18.17 19.53
N VAL A 511 5.91 -17.69 18.72
CA VAL A 511 5.24 -16.41 18.94
C VAL A 511 4.57 -16.37 20.32
N SER A 512 3.94 -17.47 20.77
CA SER A 512 3.34 -17.54 22.11
C SER A 512 4.37 -17.40 23.23
N GLN A 513 5.60 -17.89 23.03
CA GLN A 513 6.70 -17.76 23.99
C GLN A 513 7.23 -16.32 24.01
N SER A 514 7.41 -15.72 22.84
CA SER A 514 7.89 -14.33 22.71
C SER A 514 6.89 -13.32 23.30
N LEU A 515 5.60 -13.58 23.19
CA LEU A 515 4.53 -12.78 23.82
C LEU A 515 4.26 -13.15 25.29
N ALA A 516 5.03 -14.06 25.89
CA ALA A 516 4.88 -14.54 27.27
C ALA A 516 3.47 -15.10 27.60
N MET A 517 2.82 -15.73 26.62
CA MET A 517 1.51 -16.37 26.73
C MET A 517 1.57 -17.89 26.91
N ASP A 518 2.69 -18.51 26.59
CA ASP A 518 2.91 -19.96 26.55
C ASP A 518 2.45 -20.70 27.82
N LEU A 519 2.83 -20.21 29.01
CA LEU A 519 2.42 -20.81 30.29
C LEU A 519 0.90 -20.77 30.48
N TYR A 520 0.25 -19.68 30.07
CA TYR A 520 -1.19 -19.53 30.23
C TYR A 520 -1.96 -20.37 29.21
N VAL A 521 -1.48 -20.43 27.97
CA VAL A 521 -2.01 -21.36 26.95
C VAL A 521 -1.89 -22.81 27.42
N ALA A 522 -0.77 -23.19 28.05
CA ALA A 522 -0.59 -24.52 28.64
C ALA A 522 -1.57 -24.79 29.79
N GLN A 523 -1.84 -23.82 30.65
CA GLN A 523 -2.83 -23.93 31.73
C GLN A 523 -4.26 -24.09 31.20
N ILE A 524 -4.65 -23.34 30.16
CA ILE A 524 -5.98 -23.49 29.53
C ILE A 524 -6.12 -24.88 28.89
N ARG A 525 -5.06 -25.40 28.27
CA ARG A 525 -5.05 -26.77 27.73
C ARG A 525 -5.17 -27.82 28.83
N ALA A 526 -4.40 -27.68 29.92
CA ALA A 526 -4.40 -28.62 31.04
C ALA A 526 -5.74 -28.63 31.80
N SER A 527 -6.43 -27.49 31.87
CA SER A 527 -7.75 -27.38 32.50
C SER A 527 -8.90 -27.89 31.63
N GLY A 528 -8.65 -28.33 30.39
CA GLY A 528 -9.69 -28.85 29.50
C GLY A 528 -10.71 -27.79 29.04
N ALA A 529 -10.41 -26.50 29.22
CA ALA A 529 -11.31 -25.39 28.87
C ALA A 529 -11.45 -25.14 27.35
N GLY A 530 -10.80 -25.96 26.52
CA GLY A 530 -11.14 -26.12 25.10
C GLY A 530 -11.93 -27.42 24.94
N TYR A 531 -13.25 -27.35 24.90
CA TYR A 531 -14.12 -28.53 24.86
C TYR A 531 -13.82 -29.40 23.62
N GLU A 532 -13.39 -30.63 23.89
CA GLU A 532 -13.43 -31.75 22.94
C GLU A 532 -14.67 -32.57 23.34
N VAL A 533 -15.78 -32.42 22.61
CA VAL A 533 -16.99 -33.20 22.87
C VAL A 533 -16.84 -34.56 22.19
N LYS A 534 -16.37 -35.55 22.94
CA LYS A 534 -16.42 -36.96 22.50
C LYS A 534 -17.86 -37.47 22.61
N ILE A 535 -18.56 -37.53 21.49
CA ILE A 535 -19.85 -38.22 21.41
C ILE A 535 -19.56 -39.69 21.12
N ARG A 536 -19.84 -40.57 22.08
CA ARG A 536 -19.77 -42.03 21.88
C ARG A 536 -21.00 -42.48 21.11
N LEU A 537 -20.82 -42.83 19.84
CA LEU A 537 -21.77 -43.67 19.11
C LEU A 537 -21.23 -45.11 19.15
N SER A 538 -22.10 -46.06 19.43
CA SER A 538 -21.78 -47.45 19.78
C SER A 538 -20.63 -48.05 18.96
N ASP A 539 -19.62 -48.55 19.67
CA ASP A 539 -18.47 -49.35 19.26
C ASP A 539 -17.43 -48.74 18.29
N LYS A 540 -17.52 -47.44 17.98
CA LYS A 540 -16.37 -46.68 17.44
C LYS A 540 -16.22 -45.32 18.12
N GLU A 541 -15.06 -45.08 18.72
CA GLU A 541 -14.68 -43.72 19.15
C GLU A 541 -14.36 -42.88 17.92
N GLU A 542 -15.31 -42.07 17.47
CA GLU A 542 -15.05 -40.98 16.54
C GLU A 542 -15.07 -39.65 17.31
N THR A 543 -14.04 -38.83 17.09
CA THR A 543 -13.87 -37.54 17.77
C THR A 543 -14.46 -36.45 16.89
N PHE A 544 -15.46 -35.73 17.39
CA PHE A 544 -16.08 -34.59 16.69
C PHE A 544 -15.67 -33.27 17.34
N TYR A 545 -15.40 -32.25 16.52
CA TYR A 545 -15.21 -30.88 16.97
C TYR A 545 -16.53 -30.11 16.81
N LEU A 546 -17.24 -29.90 17.92
CA LEU A 546 -18.45 -29.08 17.95
C LEU A 546 -18.10 -27.68 18.45
N GLN A 547 -18.12 -26.68 17.56
CA GLN A 547 -18.10 -25.27 17.95
C GLN A 547 -19.52 -24.85 18.36
N GLN A 548 -19.77 -24.66 19.65
CA GLN A 548 -20.87 -23.81 20.11
C GLN A 548 -20.39 -22.80 21.16
N TRP A 549 -20.87 -21.58 20.97
CA TRP A 549 -20.76 -20.47 21.90
C TRP A 549 -21.56 -20.81 23.16
N ILE A 550 -20.92 -20.85 24.32
CA ILE A 550 -21.64 -20.96 25.60
C ILE A 550 -21.28 -19.74 26.45
N ILE A 551 -22.31 -18.91 26.69
CA ILE A 551 -22.38 -17.89 27.73
C ILE A 551 -22.12 -18.59 29.08
N PRO A 552 -21.24 -18.09 29.95
CA PRO A 552 -20.91 -18.77 31.19
C PRO A 552 -22.16 -18.89 32.08
N LYS A 553 -22.54 -20.12 32.44
CA LYS A 553 -23.46 -20.34 33.56
C LYS A 553 -22.71 -19.97 34.84
N GLY A 554 -23.10 -18.84 35.41
CA GLY A 554 -22.70 -18.39 36.73
C GLY A 554 -23.07 -19.41 37.81
N GLY A 555 -22.25 -19.42 38.86
CA GLY A 555 -22.56 -20.10 40.10
C GLY A 555 -23.83 -19.55 40.75
N ASN A 556 -24.38 -20.36 41.65
CA ASN A 556 -25.55 -20.05 42.48
C ASN A 556 -25.52 -18.61 43.00
N ILE A 557 -26.42 -17.78 42.46
CA ILE A 557 -26.90 -16.57 43.10
C ILE A 557 -28.42 -16.65 43.01
N GLU A 558 -29.06 -16.81 44.16
CA GLU A 558 -30.50 -16.67 44.32
C GLU A 558 -30.95 -15.27 43.92
N ASP A 559 -32.10 -15.22 43.22
CA ASP A 559 -33.01 -14.10 43.03
C ASP A 559 -32.43 -12.68 42.99
N ARG A 560 -32.35 -12.16 41.75
CA ARG A 560 -32.85 -10.81 41.40
C ARG A 560 -32.98 -10.68 39.89
N HIS A 561 -34.15 -10.23 39.45
CA HIS A 561 -34.43 -9.81 38.09
C HIS A 561 -33.35 -8.85 37.55
N LEU A 562 -32.71 -9.22 36.45
CA LEU A 562 -31.94 -8.31 35.62
C LEU A 562 -32.27 -8.58 34.15
N ASP A 563 -33.01 -7.62 33.59
CA ASP A 563 -33.31 -7.50 32.18
C ASP A 563 -32.03 -7.04 31.45
N VAL A 564 -31.45 -7.90 30.60
CA VAL A 564 -30.27 -7.55 29.79
C VAL A 564 -30.68 -7.59 28.33
N LYS A 565 -30.91 -6.41 27.75
CA LYS A 565 -30.94 -6.19 26.30
C LYS A 565 -29.54 -6.44 25.75
N ALA A 566 -29.37 -7.50 24.95
CA ALA A 566 -28.19 -7.67 24.11
C ALA A 566 -28.26 -6.68 22.94
N SER A 567 -27.23 -5.83 22.82
CA SER A 567 -26.99 -5.00 21.65
C SER A 567 -26.60 -5.90 20.47
N ALA A 568 -27.45 -5.93 19.44
CA ALA A 568 -27.11 -6.46 18.13
C ALA A 568 -26.17 -5.46 17.43
N SER A 569 -24.86 -5.64 17.61
CA SER A 569 -23.85 -4.85 16.90
C SER A 569 -22.68 -5.75 16.48
N ASP A 570 -22.94 -6.72 15.60
CA ASP A 570 -22.08 -7.02 14.45
C ASP A 570 -22.64 -8.18 13.58
N PRO A 571 -23.34 -7.90 12.46
CA PRO A 571 -23.84 -8.95 11.57
C PRO A 571 -22.81 -9.46 10.55
N TRP A 572 -21.56 -8.95 10.53
CA TRP A 572 -20.62 -9.19 9.43
C TRP A 572 -19.81 -10.50 9.53
N TYR A 573 -19.75 -11.12 10.71
CA TYR A 573 -18.84 -12.24 10.99
C TYR A 573 -19.26 -13.61 10.42
N LEU A 574 -20.53 -13.79 10.05
CA LEU A 574 -21.07 -15.09 9.63
C LEU A 574 -20.83 -15.44 8.16
N ARG A 575 -20.31 -14.51 7.34
CA ARG A 575 -20.34 -14.64 5.88
C ARG A 575 -19.17 -15.42 5.25
N TYR A 576 -18.08 -15.70 5.98
CA TYR A 576 -16.82 -16.12 5.34
C TYR A 576 -16.04 -17.30 5.97
N LEU A 577 -16.61 -18.05 6.94
CA LEU A 577 -15.93 -19.22 7.54
C LEU A 577 -16.35 -20.58 6.97
N ILE A 578 -17.02 -20.62 5.81
CA ILE A 578 -17.31 -21.88 5.10
C ILE A 578 -16.49 -21.91 3.80
N PRO A 579 -15.35 -22.62 3.76
CA PRO A 579 -14.63 -22.81 2.50
C PRO A 579 -15.39 -23.75 1.57
N LEU A 580 -15.37 -23.46 0.26
CA LEU A 580 -15.97 -24.28 -0.82
C LEU A 580 -15.43 -25.72 -0.87
N SER A 581 -14.26 -25.99 -0.27
CA SER A 581 -13.71 -27.35 -0.09
C SER A 581 -14.60 -28.26 0.78
N SER A 582 -15.48 -27.67 1.59
CA SER A 582 -16.48 -28.39 2.40
C SER A 582 -17.54 -29.10 1.55
N TYR A 583 -17.74 -28.68 0.29
CA TYR A 583 -18.76 -29.28 -0.59
C TYR A 583 -18.32 -30.62 -1.20
N ARG A 584 -17.01 -30.82 -1.43
CA ARG A 584 -16.47 -32.11 -1.91
C ARG A 584 -16.47 -33.19 -0.80
N LEU A 585 -16.19 -32.79 0.44
CA LEU A 585 -16.19 -33.70 1.60
C LEU A 585 -17.58 -34.20 2.02
N ARG A 586 -18.64 -33.43 1.76
CA ARG A 586 -20.01 -33.88 2.03
C ARG A 586 -20.50 -34.92 1.01
N PHE A 587 -20.00 -34.91 -0.22
CA PHE A 587 -20.43 -35.83 -1.26
C PHE A 587 -19.95 -37.28 -1.04
N SER A 588 -18.71 -37.47 -0.54
CA SER A 588 -18.18 -38.80 -0.24
C SER A 588 -18.89 -39.48 0.95
N PHE A 589 -19.38 -38.68 1.91
CA PHE A 589 -20.10 -39.20 3.07
C PHE A 589 -21.52 -39.70 2.72
N PHE A 590 -22.20 -39.03 1.78
CA PHE A 590 -23.53 -39.43 1.30
C PHE A 590 -23.50 -40.72 0.46
N GLU A 591 -22.45 -40.95 -0.31
CA GLU A 591 -22.32 -42.15 -1.16
C GLU A 591 -22.06 -43.44 -0.35
N GLN A 592 -21.46 -43.31 0.84
CA GLN A 592 -21.08 -44.43 1.69
C GLN A 592 -22.22 -44.85 2.63
N TYR A 593 -23.11 -43.93 3.01
CA TYR A 593 -24.26 -44.22 3.88
C TYR A 593 -25.39 -44.99 3.14
N PHE A 594 -25.52 -44.83 1.81
CA PHE A 594 -26.52 -45.53 1.00
C PHE A 594 -26.07 -46.91 0.49
N LYS A 595 -24.79 -47.29 0.64
CA LYS A 595 -24.28 -48.58 0.12
C LYS A 595 -24.44 -49.77 1.07
N ASP A 596 -24.87 -49.57 2.31
CA ASP A 596 -24.81 -50.60 3.36
C ASP A 596 -26.16 -50.91 4.05
N GLU A 597 -27.28 -50.87 3.30
CA GLU A 597 -28.63 -51.20 3.79
C GLU A 597 -28.88 -52.68 4.12
N THR A 598 -27.88 -53.56 4.02
CA THR A 598 -28.08 -55.02 4.24
C THR A 598 -27.61 -55.54 5.60
N LYS A 599 -27.01 -54.70 6.46
CA LYS A 599 -26.37 -55.20 7.70
C LYS A 599 -27.12 -55.02 9.02
N TYR A 600 -28.22 -54.25 9.08
CA TYR A 600 -28.92 -54.03 10.37
C TYR A 600 -30.44 -53.86 10.21
N PRO A 601 -31.24 -54.94 10.26
CA PRO A 601 -32.69 -54.82 10.37
C PRO A 601 -33.04 -54.55 11.84
N GLY A 602 -33.40 -53.31 12.19
CA GLY A 602 -34.02 -53.04 13.50
C GLY A 602 -33.74 -51.72 14.20
N PHE A 603 -33.23 -50.68 13.55
CA PHE A 603 -33.11 -49.36 14.17
C PHE A 603 -33.85 -48.29 13.37
N GLN A 604 -34.91 -47.74 13.96
CA GLN A 604 -35.54 -46.50 13.52
C GLN A 604 -34.96 -45.34 14.33
N THR A 605 -34.09 -44.55 13.71
CA THR A 605 -33.91 -43.15 14.07
C THR A 605 -34.27 -42.33 12.84
N THR A 606 -35.40 -41.62 12.90
CA THR A 606 -35.87 -40.77 11.80
C THR A 606 -35.11 -39.44 11.84
N PRO A 607 -34.25 -39.10 10.86
CA PRO A 607 -33.63 -37.79 10.83
C PRO A 607 -34.65 -36.75 10.39
N LEU A 608 -34.85 -35.69 11.17
CA LEU A 608 -35.69 -34.55 10.78
C LEU A 608 -34.81 -33.47 10.14
N PHE A 609 -35.22 -32.96 8.98
CA PHE A 609 -34.52 -31.92 8.22
C PHE A 609 -35.22 -30.58 8.41
N GLN A 610 -34.52 -29.55 8.90
CA GLN A 610 -35.12 -28.22 9.07
C GLN A 610 -35.03 -27.42 7.77
N TRP A 611 -36.19 -27.06 7.21
CA TRP A 611 -36.31 -26.26 5.99
C TRP A 611 -36.07 -24.77 6.28
N PRO A 612 -35.67 -23.93 5.29
CA PRO A 612 -35.42 -22.50 5.50
C PRO A 612 -36.60 -21.69 6.08
N THR A 613 -37.82 -22.25 6.08
CA THR A 613 -39.01 -21.67 6.72
C THR A 613 -39.17 -22.06 8.20
N GLY A 614 -38.19 -22.76 8.79
CA GLY A 614 -38.20 -23.19 10.18
C GLY A 614 -38.99 -24.49 10.45
N LYS A 615 -39.76 -24.99 9.47
CA LYS A 615 -40.50 -26.25 9.58
C LYS A 615 -39.56 -27.45 9.47
N MET A 616 -39.62 -28.37 10.43
CA MET A 616 -38.94 -29.66 10.34
C MET A 616 -39.73 -30.61 9.45
N LEU A 617 -39.05 -31.19 8.47
CA LEU A 617 -39.57 -32.17 7.52
C LEU A 617 -39.02 -33.56 7.86
N THR A 618 -39.84 -34.58 7.68
CA THR A 618 -39.37 -35.96 7.66
C THR A 618 -38.51 -36.22 6.42
N PRO A 619 -37.71 -37.31 6.36
CA PRO A 619 -36.91 -37.65 5.18
C PRO A 619 -37.76 -37.81 3.92
N GLU A 620 -38.94 -38.40 4.06
CA GLU A 620 -39.90 -38.60 2.95
C GLU A 620 -40.45 -37.26 2.46
N GLU A 621 -40.77 -36.35 3.39
CA GLU A 621 -41.20 -34.98 3.06
C GLU A 621 -40.08 -34.17 2.40
N PHE A 622 -38.83 -34.33 2.85
CA PHE A 622 -37.67 -33.66 2.26
C PHE A 622 -37.39 -34.19 0.85
N LEU A 623 -37.42 -35.51 0.64
CA LEU A 623 -37.22 -36.12 -0.68
C LEU A 623 -38.35 -35.78 -1.68
N ALA A 624 -39.54 -35.43 -1.19
CA ALA A 624 -40.63 -34.93 -2.02
C ALA A 624 -40.46 -33.48 -2.49
N THR A 625 -39.56 -32.69 -1.86
CA THR A 625 -39.24 -31.32 -2.28
C THR A 625 -38.44 -31.30 -3.58
N ASP A 626 -38.49 -30.20 -4.33
CA ASP A 626 -37.72 -30.06 -5.57
C ASP A 626 -36.21 -30.16 -5.34
N LEU A 627 -35.74 -29.75 -4.15
CA LEU A 627 -34.35 -29.90 -3.73
C LEU A 627 -34.01 -31.38 -3.42
N GLY A 628 -34.92 -32.10 -2.76
CA GLY A 628 -34.77 -33.53 -2.48
C GLY A 628 -34.78 -34.38 -3.76
N LYS A 629 -35.64 -34.02 -4.73
CA LYS A 629 -35.65 -34.65 -6.07
C LYS A 629 -34.38 -34.34 -6.85
N ALA A 630 -33.87 -33.10 -6.79
CA ALA A 630 -32.60 -32.73 -7.41
C ALA A 630 -31.40 -33.46 -6.77
N LEU A 631 -31.48 -33.78 -5.47
CA LEU A 631 -30.46 -34.60 -4.81
C LEU A 631 -30.45 -36.03 -5.37
N GLN A 632 -31.61 -36.57 -5.74
CA GLN A 632 -31.74 -37.93 -6.30
C GLN A 632 -31.24 -38.06 -7.75
N THR A 633 -31.06 -36.97 -8.49
CA THR A 633 -30.57 -37.05 -9.87
C THR A 633 -29.06 -37.32 -9.98
N ASN A 634 -28.33 -37.29 -8.86
CA ASN A 634 -26.87 -37.44 -8.79
C ASN A 634 -26.10 -36.45 -9.68
N ASP A 635 -26.73 -35.34 -10.05
CA ASP A 635 -26.15 -34.26 -10.85
C ASP A 635 -25.93 -33.04 -9.95
N ILE A 636 -24.65 -32.73 -9.71
CA ILE A 636 -24.22 -31.73 -8.73
C ILE A 636 -24.61 -30.31 -9.13
N ASP A 637 -24.70 -30.04 -10.43
CA ASP A 637 -25.04 -28.71 -10.95
C ASP A 637 -26.55 -28.48 -10.88
N VAL A 638 -27.36 -29.53 -11.09
CA VAL A 638 -28.81 -29.49 -10.88
C VAL A 638 -29.15 -29.24 -9.41
N TYR A 639 -28.50 -29.95 -8.49
CA TYR A 639 -28.70 -29.74 -7.05
C TYR A 639 -28.26 -28.33 -6.60
N ARG A 640 -27.07 -27.89 -7.03
CA ARG A 640 -26.54 -26.56 -6.70
C ARG A 640 -27.47 -25.43 -7.18
N ASN A 641 -27.97 -25.52 -8.40
CA ASN A 641 -28.86 -24.50 -8.95
C ASN A 641 -30.21 -24.46 -8.23
N LYS A 642 -30.77 -25.63 -7.88
CA LYS A 642 -32.02 -25.70 -7.11
C LYS A 642 -31.88 -25.22 -5.66
N TRP A 643 -30.71 -25.45 -5.06
CA TRP A 643 -30.40 -24.92 -3.73
C TRP A 643 -30.30 -23.40 -3.74
N ILE A 644 -29.62 -22.81 -4.73
CA ILE A 644 -29.50 -21.36 -4.89
C ILE A 644 -30.87 -20.72 -5.13
N GLU A 645 -31.74 -21.37 -5.91
CA GLU A 645 -33.11 -20.91 -6.18
C GLU A 645 -33.97 -20.91 -4.90
N CYS A 646 -33.96 -22.02 -4.13
CA CYS A 646 -34.67 -22.11 -2.85
C CYS A 646 -34.15 -21.09 -1.82
N PHE A 647 -32.83 -20.85 -1.81
CA PHE A 647 -32.21 -19.88 -0.92
C PHE A 647 -32.61 -18.45 -1.26
N ARG A 648 -32.64 -18.08 -2.54
CA ARG A 648 -33.13 -16.76 -3.00
C ARG A 648 -34.59 -16.52 -2.64
N GLN A 649 -35.45 -17.52 -2.80
CA GLN A 649 -36.86 -17.45 -2.42
C GLN A 649 -37.03 -17.28 -0.89
N SER A 650 -36.19 -17.93 -0.09
CA SER A 650 -36.23 -17.78 1.38
C SER A 650 -35.83 -16.38 1.85
N ILE A 651 -34.88 -15.72 1.16
CA ILE A 651 -34.46 -14.34 1.43
C ILE A 651 -35.54 -13.33 1.01
N GLN A 652 -36.28 -13.60 -0.07
CA GLN A 652 -37.41 -12.77 -0.47
C GLN A 652 -38.54 -12.80 0.58
N LEU A 653 -38.83 -13.97 1.14
CA LEU A 653 -39.85 -14.13 2.19
C LEU A 653 -39.45 -13.51 3.54
N THR A 654 -38.16 -13.39 3.86
CA THR A 654 -37.70 -12.71 5.10
C THR A 654 -37.65 -11.19 4.97
N ASN A 655 -37.73 -10.62 3.76
CA ASN A 655 -37.76 -9.16 3.55
C ASN A 655 -39.19 -8.60 3.43
N GLU A 656 -40.22 -9.46 3.39
CA GLU A 656 -41.65 -9.06 3.40
C GLU A 656 -42.30 -9.18 4.81
N HIS A 657 -41.54 -9.63 5.81
CA HIS A 657 -41.90 -9.66 7.24
C HIS A 657 -40.94 -8.79 8.05
#